data_AF-A0A1F2TNX2-F1
#
_entry.id   AF-A0A1F2TNX2-F1
#
_cell.length_a   1.000
_cell.length_b   1.000
_cell.length_c   1.000
_cell.angle_alpha   90.00
_cell.angle_beta   90.00
_cell.angle_gamma   90.00
#
_symmetry.space_group_name_H-M   'P 1'
#
loop_
_entity.id
_entity.type
_entity.pdbx_description
1 polymer ?
#
loop_
_entity_poly.entity_id
_entity_poly.type
_entity_poly.pdbx_seq_one_letter_code
_entity_poly.pdbx_strand_id
1 'polypeptide(L)'
;MAYIFVLLLCAATGAPAGQVAGSAATGPPFYVLPLWLEYQSAGEETVTREVQELRRRLGPESPRVRLGFTTYVFLSMDDWNVDVSDRDALHRALEKNILDVDRAIDRARRHNIPLCLSFMSAIRERYDPVQKASELEDRRNMQWYADNSLAGGWWTHSRYARKQRRVQEAYFREIGRIVANRMAKYPDTLVAASGDGEVELAYDKSPIVNKAYTTDTMLLADYSPFAVAEFRDWLRGRGLYNAGGPFSGQGYENAARYAGDVSPAADTNRDGHTLNGDFGTSFTTWTLRFFDWSLEDDASRDPHAIPAAVAQRPGWDPFRSGPAGGFDPPRAWKQGDPWWEIWHRFRQVMLWRHNREVAEWVTTSRDARTKTVVPADRWYSDQIAGDYLFGGSPENPNLRFITSASAWWTGDVAPHGRLGITSFNVNLGGTVFRTLAAVAPQIGERDVEWGILEWHPSSPETKDLEVYRSEARLVELYRPALVVPIYWGDPHTRIQDSGFEVALRELVAAMSKGPIAPTIEPAPGRLNFGATSDGRVTPSQRVRIQVVGRGRTGWTATSSDPAVVMSRTSGAGSADIDVSVAADDLGAADRRVSITIAAPQSSTPRVEIPVLVRPINGTGAPPHGAIGVPADGATVTGAVEIAGWALDDIGVTKVEVGREPGPGDPPTASALIRLGEAARGARADVTRLFPDAPLLHLAAWYLRYDTTTLAGPEPRTCRLHVLVTDVEGHVTDLGVRRVTIPSR
;
A
#
# COMPACT_ATOMS: atom_id res chain seq x y z
N MET A 1 -10.36 -28.61 53.11
CA MET A 1 -10.47 -28.25 51.67
C MET A 1 -11.62 -27.27 51.53
N ALA A 2 -11.33 -25.96 51.47
CA ALA A 2 -12.22 -24.93 50.93
C ALA A 2 -11.50 -23.57 51.08
N TYR A 3 -11.49 -22.82 49.99
CA TYR A 3 -10.89 -21.50 49.81
C TYR A 3 -11.59 -20.44 50.67
N ILE A 4 -10.81 -19.51 51.24
CA ILE A 4 -11.32 -18.24 51.80
C ILE A 4 -10.60 -17.09 51.11
N PHE A 5 -11.37 -16.32 50.33
CA PHE A 5 -11.05 -14.98 49.85
C PHE A 5 -11.18 -14.01 51.04
N VAL A 6 -10.16 -13.19 51.30
CA VAL A 6 -10.25 -12.04 52.23
C VAL A 6 -9.95 -10.76 51.47
N LEU A 7 -11.00 -9.95 51.31
CA LEU A 7 -10.94 -8.52 51.06
C LEU A 7 -10.41 -7.81 52.32
N LEU A 8 -9.46 -6.89 52.16
CA LEU A 8 -9.05 -5.97 53.22
C LEU A 8 -8.85 -4.56 52.65
N LEU A 9 -9.79 -3.68 53.00
CA LEU A 9 -9.69 -2.23 52.96
C LEU A 9 -8.86 -1.74 54.14
N CYS A 10 -7.93 -0.81 53.90
CA CYS A 10 -7.37 0.20 54.82
C CYS A 10 -6.43 1.09 53.98
N ALA A 11 -6.17 2.37 54.21
CA ALA A 11 -6.77 3.47 54.94
C ALA A 11 -5.94 4.70 54.46
N ALA A 12 -6.58 5.84 54.26
CA ALA A 12 -5.89 7.06 53.83
C ALA A 12 -5.04 7.66 54.96
N THR A 13 -3.78 7.98 54.65
CA THR A 13 -2.94 8.89 55.45
C THR A 13 -2.24 9.85 54.48
N GLY A 14 -2.50 11.15 54.64
CA GLY A 14 -1.89 12.21 53.83
C GLY A 14 -0.42 12.45 54.19
N ALA A 15 0.37 12.77 53.16
CA ALA A 15 1.70 13.38 53.26
C ALA A 15 2.03 14.09 51.92
N PRO A 16 3.04 14.97 51.87
CA PRO A 16 2.93 16.41 51.72
C PRO A 16 2.96 16.90 50.25
N ALA A 17 2.58 18.16 50.05
CA ALA A 17 2.78 18.88 48.79
C ALA A 17 4.30 18.93 48.47
N GLY A 18 4.72 18.12 47.50
CA GLY A 18 6.09 18.06 46.98
C GLY A 18 6.09 18.22 45.47
N GLN A 19 6.73 19.30 45.02
CA GLN A 19 7.21 19.61 43.67
C GLN A 19 6.76 18.70 42.50
N VAL A 20 6.07 19.32 41.55
CA VAL A 20 5.88 18.84 40.18
C VAL A 20 7.26 18.62 39.54
N ALA A 21 7.80 17.42 39.68
CA ALA A 21 8.83 16.92 38.79
C ALA A 21 8.13 16.57 37.47
N GLY A 22 8.42 17.34 36.41
CA GLY A 22 7.93 17.05 35.08
C GLY A 22 8.25 15.60 34.71
N SER A 23 7.23 14.83 34.32
CA SER A 23 7.40 13.45 33.89
C SER A 23 8.41 13.43 32.74
N ALA A 24 9.57 12.81 32.97
CA ALA A 24 10.49 12.46 31.90
C ALA A 24 9.68 11.73 30.81
N ALA A 25 9.86 12.12 29.55
CA ALA A 25 9.22 11.42 28.44
C ALA A 25 9.65 9.94 28.49
N THR A 26 8.69 9.02 28.61
CA THR A 26 8.95 7.59 28.87
C THR A 26 9.29 6.79 27.59
N GLY A 27 9.57 7.45 26.47
CA GLY A 27 9.86 6.83 25.18
C GLY A 27 11.04 7.48 24.44
N PRO A 28 11.57 6.84 23.39
CA PRO A 28 12.69 7.38 22.61
C PRO A 28 12.33 8.74 21.99
N PRO A 29 13.31 9.64 21.80
CA PRO A 29 13.06 10.92 21.17
C PRO A 29 12.68 10.74 19.70
N PHE A 30 11.99 11.74 19.15
CA PHE A 30 11.82 11.91 17.73
C PHE A 30 13.15 12.32 17.10
N TYR A 31 13.55 11.65 16.02
CA TYR A 31 14.81 11.94 15.33
C TYR A 31 14.57 12.67 14.02
N VAL A 32 15.27 13.78 13.81
CA VAL A 32 15.37 14.46 12.50
C VAL A 32 16.81 14.31 12.02
N LEU A 33 17.02 13.41 11.06
CA LEU A 33 18.35 13.00 10.61
C LEU A 33 18.48 13.23 9.10
N PRO A 34 18.66 14.47 8.61
CA PRO A 34 18.83 14.73 7.18
C PRO A 34 19.86 13.81 6.54
N LEU A 35 19.58 13.32 5.33
CA LEU A 35 20.52 12.51 4.57
C LEU A 35 21.60 13.41 3.98
N TRP A 36 22.86 13.10 4.25
CA TRP A 36 23.99 13.85 3.73
C TRP A 36 24.90 12.95 2.90
N LEU A 37 24.87 13.13 1.58
CA LEU A 37 25.57 12.26 0.61
C LEU A 37 27.10 12.31 0.78
N GLU A 38 27.66 13.48 1.09
CA GLU A 38 29.10 13.67 1.26
C GLU A 38 29.59 13.32 2.68
N TYR A 39 28.73 12.86 3.59
CA TYR A 39 29.10 12.64 4.99
C TYR A 39 30.38 11.80 5.17
N GLN A 40 30.52 10.74 4.36
CA GLN A 40 31.67 9.84 4.45
C GLN A 40 32.93 10.37 3.77
N SER A 41 32.79 11.19 2.72
CA SER A 41 33.88 11.71 1.89
C SER A 41 34.36 13.10 2.33
N ALA A 42 33.53 13.88 3.04
CA ALA A 42 33.84 15.22 3.50
C ALA A 42 35.00 15.25 4.50
N GLY A 43 35.78 16.34 4.48
CA GLY A 43 36.81 16.60 5.49
C GLY A 43 36.21 16.85 6.89
N GLU A 44 36.98 16.61 7.94
CA GLU A 44 36.49 16.72 9.33
C GLU A 44 36.09 18.14 9.74
N GLU A 45 36.77 19.17 9.22
CA GLU A 45 36.37 20.56 9.42
C GLU A 45 35.01 20.86 8.79
N THR A 46 34.72 20.26 7.63
CA THR A 46 33.43 20.38 6.97
C THR A 46 32.34 19.70 7.79
N VAL A 47 32.57 18.48 8.28
CA VAL A 47 31.60 17.81 9.17
C VAL A 47 31.35 18.63 10.44
N THR A 48 32.40 19.17 11.05
CA THR A 48 32.25 20.04 12.24
C THR A 48 31.34 21.24 11.94
N ARG A 49 31.59 21.92 10.81
CA ARG A 49 30.78 23.07 10.37
C ARG A 49 29.34 22.68 10.09
N GLU A 50 29.09 21.61 9.33
CA GLU A 50 27.74 21.21 8.96
C GLU A 50 26.91 20.75 10.17
N VAL A 51 27.54 20.12 11.18
CA VAL A 51 26.85 19.82 12.45
C VAL A 51 26.45 21.10 13.20
N GLN A 52 27.31 22.12 13.20
CA GLN A 52 26.99 23.41 13.80
C GLN A 52 25.84 24.09 13.05
N GLU A 53 25.86 24.05 11.71
CA GLU A 53 24.80 24.59 10.86
C GLU A 53 23.47 23.87 11.07
N LEU A 54 23.46 22.54 11.18
CA LEU A 54 22.25 21.75 11.48
C LEU A 54 21.57 22.25 12.77
N ARG A 55 22.32 22.36 13.86
CA ARG A 55 21.82 22.83 15.15
C ARG A 55 21.38 24.29 15.09
N ARG A 56 22.15 25.15 14.42
CA ARG A 56 21.84 26.58 14.27
C ARG A 56 20.54 26.81 13.51
N ARG A 57 20.30 26.04 12.44
CA ARG A 57 19.16 26.25 11.52
C ARG A 57 17.86 25.65 12.03
N LEU A 58 17.90 24.43 12.58
CA LEU A 58 16.69 23.70 12.98
C LEU A 58 16.27 23.95 14.44
N GLY A 59 17.12 24.58 15.26
CA GLY A 59 16.79 24.97 16.63
C GLY A 59 17.23 23.94 17.68
N PRO A 60 16.99 24.23 18.97
CA PRO A 60 17.57 23.45 20.05
C PRO A 60 16.96 22.05 20.13
N GLU A 61 17.82 21.07 20.39
CA GLU A 61 17.43 19.71 20.77
C GLU A 61 16.69 19.73 22.12
N SER A 62 15.91 18.68 22.40
CA SER A 62 15.23 18.48 23.68
C SER A 62 15.27 17.00 24.08
N PRO A 63 14.87 16.61 25.30
CA PRO A 63 14.72 15.19 25.64
C PRO A 63 13.75 14.43 24.73
N ARG A 64 12.89 15.14 23.96
CA ARG A 64 11.94 14.56 23.02
C ARG A 64 12.36 14.66 21.55
N VAL A 65 13.38 15.44 21.22
CA VAL A 65 13.83 15.64 19.82
C VAL A 65 15.35 15.70 19.76
N ARG A 66 15.95 14.87 18.90
CA ARG A 66 17.40 14.84 18.65
C ARG A 66 17.69 15.09 17.16
N LEU A 67 18.78 15.81 16.88
CA LEU A 67 19.22 16.18 15.53
C LEU A 67 20.54 15.51 15.19
N GLY A 68 20.66 14.96 13.98
CA GLY A 68 21.88 14.33 13.50
C GLY A 68 21.84 14.09 12.00
N PHE A 69 22.49 13.04 11.52
CA PHE A 69 22.55 12.76 10.08
C PHE A 69 22.21 11.30 9.76
N THR A 70 21.74 11.09 8.54
CA THR A 70 21.70 9.78 7.88
C THR A 70 22.78 9.74 6.82
N THR A 71 23.40 8.58 6.61
CA THR A 71 24.35 8.34 5.51
C THR A 71 24.10 7.00 4.87
N TYR A 72 24.33 6.91 3.56
CA TYR A 72 24.32 5.63 2.87
C TYR A 72 25.53 4.76 3.25
N VAL A 73 25.30 3.46 3.31
CA VAL A 73 26.31 2.40 3.26
C VAL A 73 25.95 1.50 2.09
N PHE A 74 26.65 1.67 0.96
CA PHE A 74 26.46 0.81 -0.19
C PHE A 74 27.13 -0.55 0.06
N LEU A 75 26.33 -1.57 0.35
CA LEU A 75 26.81 -2.93 0.63
C LEU A 75 27.41 -3.52 -0.65
N SER A 76 28.71 -3.84 -0.62
CA SER A 76 29.39 -4.53 -1.71
C SER A 76 29.58 -5.98 -1.30
N MET A 77 28.94 -6.91 -1.99
CA MET A 77 29.20 -8.33 -1.81
C MET A 77 30.26 -8.76 -2.83
N ASP A 78 31.43 -9.16 -2.33
CA ASP A 78 32.63 -9.25 -3.16
C ASP A 78 32.93 -10.65 -3.73
N ASP A 79 32.33 -11.71 -3.19
CA ASP A 79 32.61 -13.09 -3.59
C ASP A 79 31.35 -13.97 -3.67
N TRP A 80 31.01 -14.37 -4.91
CA TRP A 80 29.86 -15.24 -5.21
C TRP A 80 30.03 -16.67 -4.73
N ASN A 81 31.28 -17.14 -4.62
CA ASN A 81 31.59 -18.49 -4.20
C ASN A 81 32.15 -18.52 -2.78
N VAL A 82 31.90 -17.46 -2.00
CA VAL A 82 32.28 -17.40 -0.60
C VAL A 82 31.76 -18.63 0.13
N ASP A 83 32.59 -19.20 1.00
CA ASP A 83 32.11 -20.23 1.93
C ASP A 83 31.18 -19.57 2.94
N VAL A 84 29.88 -19.73 2.70
CA VAL A 84 28.82 -19.15 3.55
C VAL A 84 28.81 -19.69 4.98
N SER A 85 29.58 -20.76 5.26
CA SER A 85 29.80 -21.28 6.61
C SER A 85 31.04 -20.71 7.30
N ASP A 86 31.99 -20.16 6.54
CA ASP A 86 33.17 -19.47 7.07
C ASP A 86 32.85 -17.99 7.32
N ARG A 87 32.60 -17.67 8.59
CA ARG A 87 32.35 -16.31 9.02
C ARG A 87 33.53 -15.37 8.75
N ASP A 88 34.76 -15.83 8.91
CA ASP A 88 35.93 -14.97 8.71
C ASP A 88 36.11 -14.63 7.22
N ALA A 89 35.72 -15.52 6.32
CA ALA A 89 35.66 -15.23 4.88
C ALA A 89 34.62 -14.15 4.56
N LEU A 90 33.40 -14.28 5.09
CA LEU A 90 32.35 -13.26 4.94
C LEU A 90 32.78 -11.91 5.52
N HIS A 91 33.44 -11.92 6.67
CA HIS A 91 33.94 -10.72 7.32
C HIS A 91 35.00 -10.00 6.49
N ARG A 92 35.97 -10.74 5.94
CA ARG A 92 36.98 -10.21 5.01
C ARG A 92 36.34 -9.64 3.75
N ALA A 93 35.33 -10.32 3.21
CA ALA A 93 34.59 -9.85 2.04
C ALA A 93 33.73 -8.60 2.31
N LEU A 94 33.59 -8.17 3.57
CA LEU A 94 32.89 -6.94 3.98
C LEU A 94 33.83 -5.87 4.57
N GLU A 95 35.15 -6.02 4.46
CA GLU A 95 36.13 -5.13 5.11
C GLU A 95 35.89 -3.65 4.78
N LYS A 96 35.63 -3.34 3.50
CA LYS A 96 35.32 -1.97 3.07
C LYS A 96 34.06 -1.44 3.78
N ASN A 97 32.98 -2.23 3.79
CA ASN A 97 31.72 -1.83 4.41
C ASN A 97 31.86 -1.62 5.93
N ILE A 98 32.66 -2.46 6.60
CA ILE A 98 32.97 -2.30 8.01
C ILE A 98 33.67 -0.96 8.28
N LEU A 99 34.65 -0.59 7.45
CA LEU A 99 35.35 0.69 7.57
C LEU A 99 34.42 1.88 7.34
N ASP A 100 33.49 1.80 6.38
CA ASP A 100 32.51 2.85 6.11
C ASP A 100 31.56 3.04 7.31
N VAL A 101 31.08 1.94 7.90
CA VAL A 101 30.26 1.94 9.13
C VAL A 101 31.01 2.57 10.30
N ASP A 102 32.24 2.12 10.56
CA ASP A 102 33.05 2.60 11.68
C ASP A 102 33.41 4.08 11.54
N ARG A 103 33.77 4.53 10.34
CA ARG A 103 34.03 5.93 10.04
C ARG A 103 32.83 6.82 10.32
N ALA A 104 31.64 6.42 9.86
CA ALA A 104 30.42 7.19 10.06
C ALA A 104 30.09 7.34 11.55
N ILE A 105 30.21 6.24 12.30
CA ILE A 105 29.99 6.22 13.75
C ILE A 105 30.99 7.11 14.49
N ASP A 106 32.28 7.01 14.17
CA ASP A 106 33.32 7.79 14.87
C ASP A 106 33.20 9.29 14.61
N ARG A 107 32.74 9.71 13.41
CA ARG A 107 32.37 11.10 13.13
C ARG A 107 31.19 11.53 14.01
N ALA A 108 30.10 10.76 14.03
CA ALA A 108 28.92 11.07 14.81
C ALA A 108 29.22 11.18 16.33
N ARG A 109 30.05 10.26 16.86
CA ARG A 109 30.51 10.26 18.25
C ARG A 109 31.29 11.51 18.62
N ARG A 110 32.25 11.93 17.77
CA ARG A 110 33.06 13.14 18.02
C ARG A 110 32.22 14.42 18.10
N HIS A 111 31.06 14.43 17.45
CA HIS A 111 30.15 15.58 17.43
C HIS A 111 28.92 15.43 18.33
N ASN A 112 28.80 14.31 19.04
CA ASN A 112 27.67 13.98 19.92
C ASN A 112 26.30 14.11 19.21
N ILE A 113 26.20 13.53 18.02
CA ILE A 113 24.96 13.48 17.24
C ILE A 113 24.47 12.03 17.08
N PRO A 114 23.15 11.78 17.04
CA PRO A 114 22.61 10.54 16.52
C PRO A 114 22.96 10.34 15.03
N LEU A 115 22.99 9.08 14.63
CA LEU A 115 23.30 8.60 13.29
C LEU A 115 22.30 7.51 12.91
N CYS A 116 21.79 7.61 11.68
CA CYS A 116 21.15 6.50 10.98
C CYS A 116 22.05 6.02 9.83
N LEU A 117 22.19 4.70 9.69
CA LEU A 117 22.87 4.07 8.55
C LEU A 117 21.81 3.53 7.59
N SER A 118 21.74 4.04 6.37
CA SER A 118 20.86 3.50 5.32
C SER A 118 21.66 2.54 4.42
N PHE A 119 21.36 1.25 4.49
CA PHE A 119 22.03 0.23 3.70
C PHE A 119 21.34 0.07 2.34
N MET A 120 22.15 0.07 1.28
CA MET A 120 21.68 -0.27 -0.06
C MET A 120 22.61 -1.30 -0.69
N SER A 121 22.09 -2.47 -1.05
CA SER A 121 22.83 -3.46 -1.83
C SER A 121 22.67 -3.23 -3.34
N ALA A 122 23.41 -3.99 -4.14
CA ALA A 122 23.26 -3.99 -5.61
C ALA A 122 22.08 -4.88 -6.00
N ILE A 123 20.86 -4.37 -5.82
CA ILE A 123 19.61 -5.07 -6.18
C ILE A 123 18.83 -4.37 -7.30
N ARG A 124 19.20 -3.12 -7.63
CA ARG A 124 18.63 -2.30 -8.70
C ARG A 124 19.75 -1.63 -9.49
N GLU A 125 19.65 -1.63 -10.83
CA GLU A 125 20.40 -0.84 -11.84
C GLU A 125 21.94 -0.69 -11.70
N ARG A 126 22.53 -1.32 -10.68
CA ARG A 126 23.95 -1.34 -10.31
C ARG A 126 24.45 -2.77 -10.40
N TYR A 127 25.76 -2.94 -10.25
CA TYR A 127 26.41 -4.24 -10.19
C TYR A 127 27.42 -4.24 -9.06
N ASP A 128 27.32 -5.21 -8.16
CA ASP A 128 28.45 -5.65 -7.34
C ASP A 128 29.06 -6.94 -7.93
N PRO A 129 30.25 -7.37 -7.45
CA PRO A 129 30.90 -8.58 -7.94
C PRO A 129 30.02 -9.84 -7.85
N VAL A 130 29.26 -10.00 -6.76
CA VAL A 130 28.36 -11.13 -6.53
C VAL A 130 27.22 -11.14 -7.55
N GLN A 131 26.56 -10.00 -7.79
CA GLN A 131 25.49 -9.87 -8.76
C GLN A 131 25.98 -10.16 -10.18
N LYS A 132 27.13 -9.61 -10.54
CA LYS A 132 27.74 -9.85 -11.86
C LYS A 132 28.06 -11.34 -12.05
N ALA A 133 28.67 -11.99 -11.06
CA ALA A 133 28.99 -13.41 -11.14
C ALA A 133 27.73 -14.29 -11.17
N SER A 134 26.71 -13.94 -10.38
CA SER A 134 25.41 -14.61 -10.36
C SER A 134 24.71 -14.55 -11.72
N GLU A 135 24.74 -13.39 -12.41
CA GLU A 135 24.18 -13.24 -13.77
C GLU A 135 24.93 -14.08 -14.81
N LEU A 136 26.27 -14.09 -14.73
CA LEU A 136 27.11 -14.83 -15.67
C LEU A 136 26.93 -16.35 -15.54
N GLU A 137 26.79 -16.82 -14.30
CA GLU A 137 26.55 -18.24 -13.98
C GLU A 137 25.16 -18.69 -14.44
N ASP A 138 24.12 -17.93 -14.10
CA ASP A 138 22.76 -18.25 -14.47
C ASP A 138 21.88 -17.00 -14.55
N ARG A 139 21.44 -16.67 -15.77
CA ARG A 139 20.60 -15.50 -16.04
C ARG A 139 19.23 -15.55 -15.35
N ARG A 140 18.79 -16.72 -14.88
CA ARG A 140 17.52 -16.85 -14.12
C ARG A 140 17.60 -16.19 -12.74
N ASN A 141 18.80 -15.89 -12.24
CA ASN A 141 19.01 -15.08 -11.04
C ASN A 141 18.67 -13.58 -11.25
N MET A 142 18.46 -13.14 -12.50
CA MET A 142 18.03 -11.77 -12.78
C MET A 142 16.53 -11.71 -13.00
N GLN A 143 15.97 -10.51 -12.91
CA GLN A 143 14.61 -10.25 -13.37
C GLN A 143 14.53 -10.30 -14.89
N TRP A 144 13.41 -10.81 -15.41
CA TRP A 144 13.15 -10.83 -16.85
C TRP A 144 11.93 -9.97 -17.18
N TYR A 145 11.97 -9.34 -18.34
CA TYR A 145 10.85 -8.60 -18.89
C TYR A 145 9.80 -9.56 -19.49
N ALA A 146 8.59 -9.05 -19.71
CA ALA A 146 7.47 -9.81 -20.29
C ALA A 146 7.74 -10.39 -21.69
N ASP A 147 8.77 -9.92 -22.41
CA ASP A 147 9.27 -10.50 -23.67
C ASP A 147 10.38 -11.55 -23.46
N ASN A 148 10.60 -12.00 -22.22
CA ASN A 148 11.70 -12.85 -21.77
C ASN A 148 13.11 -12.26 -22.00
N SER A 149 13.23 -10.97 -22.30
CA SER A 149 14.53 -10.30 -22.29
C SER A 149 15.00 -10.05 -20.86
N LEU A 150 16.32 -9.97 -20.67
CA LEU A 150 16.92 -9.77 -19.35
C LEU A 150 16.75 -8.31 -18.89
N ALA A 151 16.44 -8.11 -17.61
CA ALA A 151 16.65 -6.85 -16.93
C ALA A 151 18.03 -6.89 -16.24
N GLY A 152 19.06 -6.42 -16.94
CA GLY A 152 20.43 -6.40 -16.41
C GLY A 152 20.54 -5.54 -15.15
N GLY A 153 21.24 -6.03 -14.12
CA GLY A 153 21.42 -5.33 -12.84
C GLY A 153 20.21 -5.40 -11.90
N TRP A 154 19.12 -6.04 -12.32
CA TRP A 154 17.94 -6.30 -11.50
C TRP A 154 17.95 -7.75 -11.06
N TRP A 155 18.20 -7.99 -9.78
CA TRP A 155 18.14 -9.34 -9.22
C TRP A 155 16.71 -9.82 -9.05
N THR A 156 16.45 -11.10 -9.34
CA THR A 156 15.15 -11.68 -8.97
C THR A 156 15.06 -11.73 -7.45
N HIS A 157 13.88 -11.39 -6.93
CA HIS A 157 13.57 -11.56 -5.51
C HIS A 157 12.95 -12.92 -5.21
N SER A 158 12.80 -13.78 -6.24
CA SER A 158 12.22 -15.10 -6.09
C SER A 158 13.01 -15.97 -5.11
N ARG A 159 12.28 -16.68 -4.23
CA ARG A 159 12.85 -17.68 -3.31
C ARG A 159 13.44 -18.89 -4.05
N TYR A 160 13.13 -19.03 -5.33
CA TYR A 160 13.57 -20.16 -6.15
C TYR A 160 15.00 -19.94 -6.69
N ALA A 161 15.52 -18.70 -6.65
CA ALA A 161 16.93 -18.36 -6.86
C ALA A 161 17.82 -18.78 -5.66
N ARG A 162 17.81 -20.09 -5.34
CA ARG A 162 18.29 -20.62 -4.05
C ARG A 162 19.77 -20.31 -3.75
N LYS A 163 20.68 -20.37 -4.74
CA LYS A 163 22.09 -19.99 -4.54
C LYS A 163 22.22 -18.50 -4.22
N GLN A 164 21.56 -17.67 -5.03
CA GLN A 164 21.57 -16.21 -4.86
C GLN A 164 21.08 -15.82 -3.47
N ARG A 165 19.92 -16.34 -3.06
CA ARG A 165 19.35 -16.07 -1.74
C ARG A 165 20.28 -16.52 -0.60
N ARG A 166 20.92 -17.69 -0.72
CA ARG A 166 21.85 -18.20 0.29
C ARG A 166 23.09 -17.32 0.45
N VAL A 167 23.67 -16.85 -0.66
CA VAL A 167 24.85 -15.96 -0.62
C VAL A 167 24.46 -14.60 -0.06
N GLN A 168 23.36 -14.02 -0.54
CA GLN A 168 22.85 -12.73 -0.07
C GLN A 168 22.54 -12.77 1.44
N GLU A 169 21.86 -13.81 1.91
CA GLU A 169 21.59 -14.02 3.34
C GLU A 169 22.88 -14.04 4.17
N ALA A 170 23.92 -14.76 3.72
CA ALA A 170 25.19 -14.86 4.45
C ALA A 170 25.85 -13.48 4.67
N TYR A 171 25.86 -12.63 3.64
CA TYR A 171 26.35 -11.25 3.72
C TYR A 171 25.50 -10.37 4.64
N PHE A 172 24.18 -10.37 4.49
CA PHE A 172 23.29 -9.59 5.37
C PHE A 172 23.37 -10.02 6.83
N ARG A 173 23.57 -11.33 7.09
CA ARG A 173 23.78 -11.82 8.44
C ARG A 173 25.09 -11.29 9.03
N GLU A 174 26.18 -11.28 8.28
CA GLU A 174 27.45 -10.76 8.81
C GLU A 174 27.42 -9.25 9.04
N ILE A 175 26.90 -8.45 8.10
CA ILE A 175 26.73 -7.01 8.35
C ILE A 175 25.79 -6.74 9.52
N GLY A 176 24.74 -7.56 9.70
CA GLY A 176 23.86 -7.50 10.86
C GLY A 176 24.59 -7.72 12.19
N ARG A 177 25.53 -8.66 12.27
CA ARG A 177 26.38 -8.85 13.46
C ARG A 177 27.26 -7.63 13.73
N ILE A 178 27.83 -7.03 12.69
CA ILE A 178 28.66 -5.84 12.80
C ILE A 178 27.84 -4.66 13.34
N VAL A 179 26.66 -4.39 12.77
CA VAL A 179 25.75 -3.33 13.22
C VAL A 179 25.27 -3.59 14.64
N ALA A 180 24.90 -4.83 14.99
CA ALA A 180 24.49 -5.23 16.34
C ALA A 180 25.58 -4.92 17.38
N ASN A 181 26.84 -5.25 17.05
CA ASN A 181 27.98 -4.95 17.89
C ASN A 181 28.14 -3.43 18.11
N ARG A 182 27.99 -2.63 17.05
CA ARG A 182 28.15 -1.17 17.10
C ARG A 182 27.01 -0.45 17.81
N MET A 183 25.77 -0.88 17.59
CA MET A 183 24.62 -0.37 18.34
C MET A 183 24.74 -0.66 19.84
N ALA A 184 25.22 -1.85 20.22
CA ALA A 184 25.46 -2.19 21.62
C ALA A 184 26.56 -1.33 22.25
N LYS A 185 27.61 -0.99 21.49
CA LYS A 185 28.73 -0.18 21.97
C LYS A 185 28.40 1.31 22.03
N TYR A 186 27.56 1.81 21.12
CA TYR A 186 27.25 3.23 20.97
C TYR A 186 25.74 3.50 20.82
N PRO A 187 24.92 3.11 21.82
CA PRO A 187 23.46 3.10 21.71
C PRO A 187 22.83 4.49 21.56
N ASP A 188 23.52 5.55 21.99
CA ASP A 188 23.07 6.94 21.87
C ASP A 188 23.53 7.60 20.56
N THR A 189 24.50 7.01 19.87
CA THR A 189 24.99 7.49 18.58
C THR A 189 24.32 6.75 17.43
N LEU A 190 24.44 5.41 17.37
CA LEU A 190 23.81 4.64 16.32
C LEU A 190 22.38 4.29 16.73
N VAL A 191 21.46 5.19 16.41
CA VAL A 191 20.07 5.15 16.92
C VAL A 191 19.12 4.40 16.00
N ALA A 192 19.48 4.28 14.71
CA ALA A 192 18.71 3.57 13.71
C ALA A 192 19.61 3.02 12.60
N ALA A 193 19.11 2.01 11.90
CA ALA A 193 19.61 1.61 10.59
C ALA A 193 18.40 1.24 9.72
N SER A 194 18.55 1.38 8.40
CA SER A 194 17.53 0.98 7.44
C SER A 194 18.09 0.12 6.31
N GLY A 195 17.23 -0.65 5.65
CA GLY A 195 17.55 -1.39 4.44
C GLY A 195 16.77 -2.70 4.29
N ASP A 196 16.91 -3.41 3.17
CA ASP A 196 17.60 -2.93 1.96
C ASP A 196 16.80 -1.80 1.29
N GLY A 197 17.50 -0.78 0.80
CA GLY A 197 16.87 0.46 0.35
C GLY A 197 16.18 0.35 -1.01
N GLU A 198 14.90 0.75 -1.04
CA GLU A 198 14.08 0.98 -2.22
C GLU A 198 14.01 -0.22 -3.18
N VAL A 199 13.63 -1.37 -2.63
CA VAL A 199 13.55 -2.66 -3.35
C VAL A 199 12.37 -2.70 -4.31
N GLU A 200 12.63 -2.92 -5.60
CA GLU A 200 11.62 -2.78 -6.65
C GLU A 200 11.81 -3.77 -7.81
N LEU A 201 10.75 -3.92 -8.60
CA LEU A 201 10.85 -4.61 -9.89
C LEU A 201 11.26 -3.66 -11.01
N ALA A 202 11.94 -4.22 -12.01
CA ALA A 202 12.53 -3.47 -13.10
C ALA A 202 11.48 -2.66 -13.88
N TYR A 203 11.78 -1.40 -14.13
CA TYR A 203 10.92 -0.46 -14.85
C TYR A 203 11.62 0.22 -16.03
N ASP A 204 12.82 -0.23 -16.43
CA ASP A 204 13.62 0.43 -17.49
C ASP A 204 12.93 0.43 -18.85
N LYS A 205 12.09 -0.57 -19.10
CA LYS A 205 11.29 -0.70 -20.32
C LYS A 205 9.89 -0.12 -20.15
N SER A 206 9.82 1.09 -19.62
CA SER A 206 8.58 1.84 -19.42
C SER A 206 8.74 3.31 -19.81
N PRO A 207 7.65 4.03 -20.10
CA PRO A 207 7.70 5.47 -20.41
C PRO A 207 8.20 6.34 -19.25
N ILE A 208 8.32 5.79 -18.03
CA ILE A 208 8.84 6.50 -16.86
C ILE A 208 10.29 6.94 -17.10
N VAL A 209 11.09 6.05 -17.68
CA VAL A 209 12.53 6.28 -17.89
C VAL A 209 12.96 6.17 -19.34
N ASN A 210 12.18 5.53 -20.21
CA ASN A 210 12.52 5.36 -21.61
C ASN A 210 11.33 5.67 -22.54
N LYS A 211 11.47 6.78 -23.27
CA LYS A 211 10.44 7.31 -24.20
C LYS A 211 10.16 6.41 -25.42
N ALA A 212 10.95 5.37 -25.64
CA ALA A 212 10.67 4.37 -26.69
C ALA A 212 9.45 3.48 -26.34
N TYR A 213 9.08 3.41 -25.06
CA TYR A 213 7.93 2.67 -24.59
C TYR A 213 6.73 3.59 -24.36
N THR A 214 5.54 3.06 -24.58
CA THR A 214 4.26 3.68 -24.20
C THR A 214 3.61 2.84 -23.11
N THR A 215 2.48 3.29 -22.58
CA THR A 215 1.67 2.47 -21.66
C THR A 215 1.27 1.11 -22.27
N ASP A 216 1.04 1.06 -23.59
CA ASP A 216 0.63 -0.16 -24.28
C ASP A 216 1.81 -1.07 -24.63
N THR A 217 3.02 -0.52 -24.74
CA THR A 217 4.22 -1.28 -25.15
C THR A 217 5.21 -1.51 -24.02
N MET A 218 4.96 -0.98 -22.81
CA MET A 218 5.83 -1.20 -21.66
C MET A 218 5.97 -2.67 -21.34
N LEU A 219 7.18 -3.06 -20.90
CA LEU A 219 7.46 -4.42 -20.49
C LEU A 219 7.67 -4.47 -18.99
N LEU A 220 6.92 -5.37 -18.36
CA LEU A 220 6.89 -5.56 -16.92
C LEU A 220 7.91 -6.62 -16.51
N ALA A 221 8.34 -6.58 -15.26
CA ALA A 221 9.17 -7.60 -14.61
C ALA A 221 8.52 -8.02 -13.27
N ASP A 222 8.75 -9.20 -12.72
CA ASP A 222 9.75 -10.20 -13.06
C ASP A 222 9.13 -11.48 -13.67
N TYR A 223 9.51 -11.82 -14.91
CA TYR A 223 9.10 -13.03 -15.63
C TYR A 223 10.20 -14.09 -15.69
N SER A 224 11.19 -14.01 -14.81
CA SER A 224 12.24 -15.03 -14.71
C SER A 224 11.60 -16.40 -14.46
N PRO A 225 12.20 -17.50 -14.96
CA PRO A 225 11.66 -18.84 -14.73
C PRO A 225 11.46 -19.17 -13.24
N PHE A 226 12.31 -18.63 -12.36
CA PHE A 226 12.16 -18.75 -10.91
C PHE A 226 10.91 -18.02 -10.39
N ALA A 227 10.69 -16.76 -10.77
CA ALA A 227 9.50 -16.01 -10.36
C ALA A 227 8.20 -16.66 -10.85
N VAL A 228 8.19 -17.16 -12.10
CA VAL A 228 7.01 -17.82 -12.70
C VAL A 228 6.72 -19.17 -12.04
N ALA A 229 7.77 -19.98 -11.77
CA ALA A 229 7.63 -21.22 -11.02
C ALA A 229 7.12 -20.97 -9.59
N GLU A 230 7.67 -19.96 -8.92
CA GLU A 230 7.25 -19.60 -7.58
C GLU A 230 5.81 -19.11 -7.54
N PHE A 231 5.37 -18.31 -8.52
CA PHE A 231 3.99 -17.84 -8.60
C PHE A 231 2.99 -18.99 -8.71
N ARG A 232 3.28 -19.94 -9.61
CA ARG A 232 2.49 -21.17 -9.76
C ARG A 232 2.37 -21.92 -8.43
N ASP A 233 3.48 -22.09 -7.74
CA ASP A 233 3.53 -22.89 -6.52
C ASP A 233 2.93 -22.14 -5.32
N TRP A 234 3.09 -20.81 -5.26
CA TRP A 234 2.46 -19.93 -4.28
C TRP A 234 0.94 -19.97 -4.39
N LEU A 235 0.41 -19.90 -5.61
CA LEU A 235 -1.03 -20.03 -5.88
C LEU A 235 -1.60 -21.35 -5.37
N ARG A 236 -0.80 -22.42 -5.32
CA ARG A 236 -1.24 -23.77 -4.97
C ARG A 236 -0.84 -24.21 -3.56
N GLY A 237 -0.05 -23.41 -2.85
CA GLY A 237 0.57 -23.85 -1.60
C GLY A 237 1.45 -25.09 -1.81
N ARG A 238 2.22 -25.10 -2.90
CA ARG A 238 3.12 -26.19 -3.32
C ARG A 238 4.57 -25.71 -3.34
N GLY A 239 5.48 -26.56 -3.79
CA GLY A 239 6.92 -26.25 -3.81
C GLY A 239 7.43 -25.86 -2.43
N LEU A 240 8.08 -24.70 -2.29
CA LEU A 240 8.56 -24.22 -0.98
C LEU A 240 7.44 -23.80 0.00
N TYR A 241 6.19 -23.69 -0.48
CA TYR A 241 4.99 -23.34 0.29
C TYR A 241 4.18 -24.55 0.75
N ASN A 242 4.63 -25.77 0.44
CA ASN A 242 3.93 -27.00 0.81
C ASN A 242 3.76 -27.14 2.34
N ALA A 243 2.80 -27.97 2.75
CA ALA A 243 2.64 -28.35 4.15
C ALA A 243 3.95 -28.94 4.69
N GLY A 244 4.50 -28.34 5.76
CA GLY A 244 5.79 -28.74 6.33
C GLY A 244 7.03 -28.21 5.61
N GLY A 245 6.87 -27.46 4.52
CA GLY A 245 7.96 -26.75 3.85
C GLY A 245 8.45 -25.53 4.60
N PRO A 246 9.57 -24.91 4.14
CA PRO A 246 10.18 -23.76 4.81
C PRO A 246 9.26 -22.53 4.86
N PHE A 247 8.33 -22.39 3.91
CA PHE A 247 7.39 -21.27 3.83
C PHE A 247 5.93 -21.73 3.92
N SER A 248 5.67 -22.82 4.63
CA SER A 248 4.33 -23.33 4.88
C SER A 248 3.41 -22.26 5.45
N GLY A 249 2.17 -22.18 4.96
CA GLY A 249 1.18 -21.17 5.38
C GLY A 249 1.42 -19.76 4.81
N GLN A 250 2.47 -19.55 4.01
CA GLN A 250 2.73 -18.28 3.33
C GLN A 250 2.25 -18.27 1.87
N GLY A 251 1.56 -19.32 1.43
CA GLY A 251 0.93 -19.43 0.10
C GLY A 251 -0.17 -18.40 -0.14
N TYR A 252 -0.80 -18.44 -1.31
CA TYR A 252 -2.00 -17.66 -1.59
C TYR A 252 -3.09 -18.02 -0.56
N GLU A 253 -3.89 -17.06 -0.12
CA GLU A 253 -4.92 -17.30 0.91
C GLU A 253 -5.94 -18.37 0.49
N ASN A 254 -6.23 -18.47 -0.81
CA ASN A 254 -7.10 -19.50 -1.39
C ASN A 254 -6.30 -20.67 -2.00
N ALA A 255 -5.04 -20.86 -1.61
CA ALA A 255 -4.17 -21.88 -2.20
C ALA A 255 -4.73 -23.30 -2.11
N ALA A 256 -5.50 -23.59 -1.05
CA ALA A 256 -6.15 -24.87 -0.86
C ALA A 256 -7.04 -25.27 -2.05
N ARG A 257 -7.63 -24.29 -2.77
CA ARG A 257 -8.48 -24.53 -3.94
C ARG A 257 -7.75 -25.29 -5.05
N TYR A 258 -6.47 -25.00 -5.26
CA TYR A 258 -5.72 -25.50 -6.42
C TYR A 258 -4.63 -26.51 -6.04
N ALA A 259 -4.47 -26.79 -4.74
CA ALA A 259 -3.42 -27.64 -4.22
C ALA A 259 -3.56 -29.09 -4.71
N GLY A 260 -4.80 -29.60 -4.75
CA GLY A 260 -5.15 -30.98 -5.12
C GLY A 260 -5.31 -31.23 -6.62
N ASP A 261 -5.41 -30.16 -7.42
CA ASP A 261 -5.76 -30.24 -8.83
C ASP A 261 -4.62 -30.78 -9.69
N VAL A 262 -4.94 -31.78 -10.51
CA VAL A 262 -3.98 -32.41 -11.43
C VAL A 262 -3.63 -31.51 -12.62
N SER A 263 -4.54 -30.61 -12.99
CA SER A 263 -4.32 -29.57 -13.99
C SER A 263 -5.10 -28.31 -13.61
N PRO A 264 -4.75 -27.13 -14.16
CA PRO A 264 -5.48 -25.88 -13.90
C PRO A 264 -6.98 -25.92 -14.26
N ALA A 265 -7.39 -26.87 -15.10
CA ALA A 265 -8.77 -27.02 -15.57
C ALA A 265 -9.57 -28.10 -14.81
N ALA A 266 -8.93 -28.90 -13.96
CA ALA A 266 -9.53 -30.07 -13.34
C ALA A 266 -9.75 -29.85 -11.84
N ASP A 267 -11.01 -29.82 -11.41
CA ASP A 267 -11.42 -29.79 -10.00
C ASP A 267 -11.26 -31.21 -9.40
N THR A 268 -10.02 -31.59 -9.10
CA THR A 268 -9.72 -32.96 -8.62
C THR A 268 -10.15 -33.13 -7.15
N ASN A 269 -10.07 -32.06 -6.37
CA ASN A 269 -10.43 -32.04 -4.95
C ASN A 269 -11.95 -31.90 -4.72
N ARG A 270 -12.74 -31.58 -5.76
CA ARG A 270 -14.20 -31.43 -5.75
C ARG A 270 -14.70 -30.30 -4.86
N ASP A 271 -13.95 -29.20 -4.81
CA ASP A 271 -14.34 -28.02 -4.05
C ASP A 271 -15.13 -26.99 -4.88
N GLY A 272 -15.38 -27.28 -6.16
CA GLY A 272 -16.13 -26.43 -7.07
C GLY A 272 -15.29 -25.33 -7.72
N HIS A 273 -13.97 -25.31 -7.47
CA HIS A 273 -13.05 -24.33 -8.01
C HIS A 273 -12.03 -24.97 -8.94
N THR A 274 -11.60 -24.19 -9.94
CA THR A 274 -10.43 -24.50 -10.76
C THR A 274 -9.71 -23.20 -11.03
N LEU A 275 -8.39 -23.24 -11.24
CA LEU A 275 -7.65 -22.01 -11.58
C LEU A 275 -8.20 -21.37 -12.86
N ASN A 276 -8.48 -22.19 -13.89
CA ASN A 276 -9.04 -21.71 -15.14
C ASN A 276 -10.41 -21.07 -14.96
N GLY A 277 -11.28 -21.66 -14.12
CA GLY A 277 -12.60 -21.12 -13.82
C GLY A 277 -12.54 -19.81 -13.01
N ASP A 278 -11.75 -19.79 -11.93
CA ASP A 278 -11.68 -18.65 -11.00
C ASP A 278 -11.02 -17.42 -11.64
N PHE A 279 -10.07 -17.61 -12.58
CA PHE A 279 -9.31 -16.52 -13.20
C PHE A 279 -9.54 -16.34 -14.71
N GLY A 280 -10.44 -17.11 -15.33
CA GLY A 280 -10.72 -16.99 -16.77
C GLY A 280 -9.53 -17.36 -17.66
N THR A 281 -8.70 -18.30 -17.22
CA THR A 281 -7.52 -18.78 -17.97
C THR A 281 -7.82 -20.10 -18.70
N SER A 282 -6.89 -20.56 -19.54
CA SER A 282 -7.10 -21.75 -20.38
C SER A 282 -5.89 -22.69 -20.39
N PHE A 283 -5.24 -22.86 -19.25
CA PHE A 283 -4.06 -23.72 -19.14
C PHE A 283 -4.45 -25.20 -19.12
N THR A 284 -3.67 -26.03 -19.79
CA THR A 284 -3.84 -27.49 -19.85
C THR A 284 -2.95 -28.23 -18.86
N THR A 285 -1.90 -27.58 -18.35
CA THR A 285 -0.91 -28.20 -17.46
C THR A 285 -0.27 -27.17 -16.53
N TRP A 286 0.23 -27.64 -15.38
CA TRP A 286 1.03 -26.87 -14.44
C TRP A 286 2.50 -26.69 -14.88
N THR A 287 2.94 -27.41 -15.91
CA THR A 287 4.24 -27.19 -16.58
C THR A 287 4.31 -25.76 -17.08
N LEU A 288 5.45 -25.08 -16.91
CA LEU A 288 5.59 -23.70 -17.34
C LEU A 288 5.59 -23.60 -18.87
N ARG A 289 5.02 -22.51 -19.39
CA ARG A 289 5.01 -22.24 -20.83
C ARG A 289 6.40 -22.01 -21.42
N PHE A 290 7.29 -21.40 -20.63
CA PHE A 290 8.66 -21.07 -21.04
C PHE A 290 9.61 -21.50 -19.93
N PHE A 291 10.76 -22.07 -20.33
CA PHE A 291 11.81 -22.52 -19.40
C PHE A 291 11.28 -23.30 -18.20
N ASP A 292 10.59 -24.41 -18.48
CA ASP A 292 10.08 -25.26 -17.41
C ASP A 292 11.19 -25.68 -16.45
N TRP A 293 10.88 -25.57 -15.16
CA TRP A 293 11.84 -25.73 -14.08
C TRP A 293 11.12 -26.18 -12.80
N SER A 294 11.84 -26.95 -11.98
CA SER A 294 11.35 -27.43 -10.69
C SER A 294 12.44 -27.41 -9.61
N LEU A 295 12.04 -27.58 -8.36
CA LEU A 295 12.95 -27.60 -7.20
C LEU A 295 13.88 -28.83 -7.13
N GLU A 296 13.72 -29.80 -8.03
CA GLU A 296 14.49 -31.04 -8.08
C GLU A 296 15.97 -30.83 -8.43
N ASP A 297 16.27 -29.73 -9.14
CA ASP A 297 17.64 -29.40 -9.53
C ASP A 297 18.54 -29.09 -8.32
N ASP A 298 19.86 -29.31 -8.44
CA ASP A 298 20.81 -28.96 -7.39
C ASP A 298 20.93 -27.43 -7.25
N ALA A 299 20.76 -26.92 -6.03
CA ALA A 299 20.76 -25.47 -5.77
C ALA A 299 22.15 -24.81 -5.91
N SER A 300 23.24 -25.56 -6.00
CA SER A 300 24.61 -25.05 -6.13
C SER A 300 25.18 -25.21 -7.54
N ARG A 301 24.65 -26.18 -8.31
CA ARG A 301 25.04 -26.54 -9.67
C ARG A 301 23.82 -26.99 -10.46
N ASP A 302 22.93 -26.05 -10.75
CA ASP A 302 21.71 -26.35 -11.50
C ASP A 302 22.07 -26.77 -12.95
N PRO A 303 21.74 -27.99 -13.39
CA PRO A 303 22.07 -28.48 -14.73
C PRO A 303 21.31 -27.73 -15.84
N HIS A 304 20.23 -27.04 -15.50
CA HIS A 304 19.41 -26.22 -16.39
C HIS A 304 19.75 -24.72 -16.29
N ALA A 305 20.85 -24.36 -15.63
CA ALA A 305 21.36 -23.00 -15.62
C ALA A 305 21.45 -22.43 -17.05
N ILE A 306 21.21 -21.12 -17.17
CA ILE A 306 21.35 -20.40 -18.43
C ILE A 306 22.55 -19.44 -18.34
N PRO A 307 23.80 -19.95 -18.50
CA PRO A 307 24.98 -19.10 -18.54
C PRO A 307 24.90 -18.06 -19.65
N ALA A 308 25.58 -16.92 -19.46
CA ALA A 308 25.65 -15.87 -20.48
C ALA A 308 26.11 -16.41 -21.86
N ALA A 309 27.07 -17.33 -21.87
CA ALA A 309 27.60 -17.97 -23.08
C ALA A 309 26.58 -18.87 -23.82
N VAL A 310 25.51 -19.32 -23.16
CA VAL A 310 24.42 -20.08 -23.81
C VAL A 310 23.44 -19.12 -24.49
N ALA A 311 23.05 -18.06 -23.78
CA ALA A 311 22.06 -17.10 -24.28
C ALA A 311 22.60 -16.18 -25.39
N GLN A 312 23.92 -16.10 -25.57
CA GLN A 312 24.57 -15.36 -26.66
C GLN A 312 24.79 -16.21 -27.93
N ARG A 313 24.46 -17.51 -27.91
CA ARG A 313 24.66 -18.38 -29.09
C ARG A 313 23.69 -18.00 -30.22
N PRO A 314 24.12 -18.08 -31.49
CA PRO A 314 23.21 -17.96 -32.62
C PRO A 314 22.06 -18.96 -32.50
N GLY A 315 20.83 -18.50 -32.71
CA GLY A 315 19.62 -19.34 -32.60
C GLY A 315 19.10 -19.52 -31.17
N TRP A 316 19.65 -18.82 -30.17
CA TRP A 316 19.00 -18.72 -28.86
C TRP A 316 17.61 -18.09 -29.01
N ASP A 317 16.60 -18.76 -28.46
CA ASP A 317 15.23 -18.28 -28.44
C ASP A 317 14.81 -18.02 -26.97
N PRO A 318 14.54 -16.77 -26.57
CA PRO A 318 14.02 -16.46 -25.25
C PRO A 318 12.57 -16.94 -25.06
N PHE A 319 11.94 -17.53 -26.06
CA PHE A 319 10.64 -18.21 -25.97
C PHE A 319 10.74 -19.73 -26.13
N ARG A 320 11.94 -20.29 -25.89
CA ARG A 320 12.20 -21.75 -25.96
C ARG A 320 11.08 -22.53 -25.26
N SER A 321 10.44 -23.41 -26.02
CA SER A 321 9.05 -23.83 -25.80
C SER A 321 8.88 -24.87 -24.70
N GLY A 322 8.04 -24.52 -23.72
CA GLY A 322 7.21 -25.48 -22.97
C GLY A 322 5.92 -25.79 -23.74
N PRO A 323 4.97 -26.55 -23.14
CA PRO A 323 3.70 -26.86 -23.77
C PRO A 323 2.91 -25.58 -24.08
N ALA A 324 2.22 -25.53 -25.22
CA ALA A 324 1.45 -24.35 -25.64
C ALA A 324 0.37 -23.95 -24.62
N GLY A 325 -0.21 -24.93 -23.92
CA GLY A 325 -1.14 -24.73 -22.80
C GLY A 325 -0.47 -24.78 -21.42
N GLY A 326 0.84 -24.48 -21.34
CA GLY A 326 1.58 -24.38 -20.08
C GLY A 326 1.23 -23.12 -19.30
N PHE A 327 1.47 -23.18 -17.98
CA PHE A 327 1.23 -22.09 -17.03
C PHE A 327 2.16 -20.90 -17.30
N ASP A 328 1.59 -19.69 -17.30
CA ASP A 328 2.33 -18.42 -17.48
C ASP A 328 1.50 -17.27 -16.87
N PRO A 329 2.12 -16.31 -16.16
CA PRO A 329 1.42 -15.09 -15.75
C PRO A 329 1.00 -14.23 -16.96
N PRO A 330 0.05 -13.29 -16.79
CA PRO A 330 -0.32 -12.36 -17.84
C PRO A 330 0.85 -11.43 -18.14
N ARG A 331 1.24 -11.34 -19.42
CA ARG A 331 2.40 -10.56 -19.90
C ARG A 331 2.09 -9.10 -20.27
N ALA A 332 0.82 -8.70 -20.18
CA ALA A 332 0.37 -7.34 -20.43
C ALA A 332 -0.47 -6.86 -19.25
N TRP A 333 -0.35 -5.57 -18.91
CA TRP A 333 -1.18 -4.93 -17.91
C TRP A 333 -2.64 -4.85 -18.39
N LYS A 334 -3.58 -5.22 -17.52
CA LYS A 334 -5.02 -5.06 -17.76
C LYS A 334 -5.74 -4.86 -16.44
N GLN A 335 -5.99 -3.62 -16.07
CA GLN A 335 -6.66 -3.28 -14.81
C GLN A 335 -8.03 -3.96 -14.70
N GLY A 336 -8.32 -4.55 -13.54
CA GLY A 336 -9.58 -5.23 -13.25
C GLY A 336 -9.69 -6.64 -13.83
N ASP A 337 -8.69 -7.10 -14.60
CA ASP A 337 -8.61 -8.50 -15.02
C ASP A 337 -8.12 -9.37 -13.84
N PRO A 338 -8.90 -10.36 -13.36
CA PRO A 338 -8.55 -11.10 -12.15
C PRO A 338 -7.19 -11.81 -12.24
N TRP A 339 -6.78 -12.25 -13.43
CA TRP A 339 -5.50 -12.91 -13.64
C TRP A 339 -4.33 -11.92 -13.55
N TRP A 340 -4.51 -10.72 -14.09
CA TRP A 340 -3.56 -9.62 -13.90
C TRP A 340 -3.45 -9.20 -12.43
N GLU A 341 -4.57 -9.00 -11.75
CA GLU A 341 -4.57 -8.52 -10.37
C GLU A 341 -3.85 -9.49 -9.42
N ILE A 342 -4.05 -10.80 -9.58
CA ILE A 342 -3.37 -11.79 -8.75
C ILE A 342 -1.86 -11.89 -9.05
N TRP A 343 -1.46 -11.71 -10.31
CA TRP A 343 -0.05 -11.62 -10.69
C TRP A 343 0.62 -10.37 -10.12
N HIS A 344 -0.03 -9.22 -10.26
CA HIS A 344 0.47 -7.97 -9.68
C HIS A 344 0.55 -8.03 -8.15
N ARG A 345 -0.41 -8.70 -7.50
CA ARG A 345 -0.37 -8.99 -6.06
C ARG A 345 0.83 -9.86 -5.69
N PHE A 346 1.10 -10.93 -6.44
CA PHE A 346 2.27 -11.78 -6.19
C PHE A 346 3.59 -11.00 -6.33
N ARG A 347 3.69 -10.13 -7.34
CA ARG A 347 4.85 -9.22 -7.53
C ARG A 347 5.07 -8.33 -6.30
N GLN A 348 4.01 -7.72 -5.75
CA GLN A 348 4.10 -6.95 -4.49
C GLN A 348 4.53 -7.83 -3.30
N VAL A 349 3.96 -9.03 -3.19
CA VAL A 349 4.28 -10.00 -2.13
C VAL A 349 5.75 -10.45 -2.19
N MET A 350 6.33 -10.57 -3.38
CA MET A 350 7.73 -10.91 -3.58
C MET A 350 8.65 -9.83 -2.97
N LEU A 351 8.36 -8.55 -3.24
CA LEU A 351 9.10 -7.43 -2.65
C LEU A 351 8.95 -7.37 -1.14
N TRP A 352 7.71 -7.46 -0.64
CA TRP A 352 7.44 -7.47 0.79
C TRP A 352 8.19 -8.58 1.53
N ARG A 353 8.21 -9.80 0.97
CA ARG A 353 8.96 -10.93 1.54
C ARG A 353 10.45 -10.66 1.57
N HIS A 354 11.01 -10.14 0.48
CA HIS A 354 12.43 -9.79 0.42
C HIS A 354 12.81 -8.81 1.53
N ASN A 355 12.07 -7.70 1.66
CA ASN A 355 12.29 -6.70 2.71
C ASN A 355 12.21 -7.31 4.12
N ARG A 356 11.19 -8.13 4.36
CA ARG A 356 10.98 -8.79 5.65
C ARG A 356 12.08 -9.78 5.98
N GLU A 357 12.54 -10.54 5.00
CA GLU A 357 13.63 -11.52 5.16
C GLU A 357 14.97 -10.82 5.41
N VAL A 358 15.28 -9.72 4.71
CA VAL A 358 16.48 -8.90 5.00
C VAL A 358 16.44 -8.38 6.44
N ALA A 359 15.31 -7.82 6.86
CA ALA A 359 15.12 -7.38 8.25
C ALA A 359 15.30 -8.53 9.25
N GLU A 360 14.76 -9.72 8.95
CA GLU A 360 14.95 -10.92 9.77
C GLU A 360 16.42 -11.32 9.84
N TRP A 361 17.12 -11.41 8.70
CA TRP A 361 18.53 -11.80 8.64
C TRP A 361 19.40 -10.86 9.47
N VAL A 362 19.16 -9.55 9.41
CA VAL A 362 19.91 -8.55 10.17
C VAL A 362 19.57 -8.62 11.66
N THR A 363 18.29 -8.59 12.02
CA THR A 363 17.85 -8.45 13.43
C THR A 363 17.86 -9.75 14.23
N THR A 364 18.04 -10.90 13.57
CA THR A 364 18.24 -12.19 14.26
C THR A 364 19.72 -12.59 14.33
N SER A 365 20.60 -11.88 13.64
CA SER A 365 22.03 -12.20 13.61
C SER A 365 22.75 -11.73 14.86
N ARG A 366 23.08 -12.69 15.72
CA ARG A 366 23.75 -12.44 17.00
C ARG A 366 25.25 -12.25 16.82
N ASP A 367 25.77 -11.13 17.31
CA ASP A 367 27.21 -10.92 17.40
C ASP A 367 27.84 -11.88 18.42
N ALA A 368 28.92 -12.55 18.02
CA ALA A 368 29.55 -13.56 18.85
C ALA A 368 30.20 -12.98 20.12
N ARG A 369 30.64 -11.71 20.06
CA ARG A 369 31.38 -11.05 21.16
C ARG A 369 30.45 -10.40 22.18
N THR A 370 29.54 -9.53 21.72
CA THR A 370 28.61 -8.79 22.59
C THR A 370 27.35 -9.57 22.92
N LYS A 371 27.08 -10.67 22.20
CA LYS A 371 25.85 -11.47 22.31
C LYS A 371 24.58 -10.69 22.02
N THR A 372 24.67 -9.50 21.43
CA THR A 372 23.51 -8.68 21.03
C THR A 372 23.10 -8.94 19.58
N VAL A 373 21.90 -8.50 19.24
CA VAL A 373 21.37 -8.39 17.87
C VAL A 373 21.04 -6.93 17.58
N VAL A 374 20.79 -6.58 16.32
CA VAL A 374 20.18 -5.29 15.98
C VAL A 374 18.76 -5.27 16.57
N PRO A 375 18.41 -4.30 17.44
CA PRO A 375 17.06 -4.20 17.96
C PRO A 375 16.05 -3.95 16.83
N ALA A 376 14.97 -4.74 16.77
CA ALA A 376 13.95 -4.62 15.73
C ALA A 376 13.27 -3.23 15.73
N ASP A 377 13.19 -2.58 16.88
CA ASP A 377 12.68 -1.21 17.01
C ASP A 377 13.65 -0.13 16.50
N ARG A 378 14.86 -0.51 16.09
CA ARG A 378 15.90 0.36 15.51
C ARG A 378 16.26 -0.01 14.07
N TRP A 379 15.65 -1.06 13.50
CA TRP A 379 15.77 -1.41 12.09
C TRP A 379 14.51 -0.98 11.35
N TYR A 380 14.67 -0.26 10.24
CA TYR A 380 13.57 0.14 9.37
C TYR A 380 13.76 -0.48 7.98
N SER A 381 12.68 -0.84 7.30
CA SER A 381 12.73 -0.92 5.85
C SER A 381 12.86 0.49 5.25
N ASP A 382 13.02 0.57 3.95
CA ASP A 382 13.10 1.85 3.24
C ASP A 382 12.46 1.67 1.86
N GLN A 383 11.18 2.06 1.74
CA GLN A 383 10.37 1.66 0.60
C GLN A 383 9.63 2.82 -0.06
N ILE A 384 9.69 2.89 -1.39
CA ILE A 384 8.90 3.85 -2.19
C ILE A 384 7.45 3.38 -2.23
N ALA A 385 6.52 4.15 -1.70
CA ALA A 385 5.08 3.89 -1.82
C ALA A 385 4.58 4.20 -3.25
N GLY A 386 4.94 3.38 -4.23
CA GLY A 386 4.64 3.58 -5.64
C GLY A 386 3.14 3.69 -5.94
N ASP A 387 2.31 2.99 -5.16
CA ASP A 387 0.84 3.03 -5.20
C ASP A 387 0.24 4.39 -4.83
N TYR A 388 0.99 5.27 -4.17
CA TYR A 388 0.57 6.62 -3.80
C TYR A 388 1.52 7.72 -4.30
N LEU A 389 2.64 7.35 -4.93
CA LEU A 389 3.57 8.28 -5.56
C LEU A 389 2.88 8.99 -6.74
N PHE A 390 3.30 10.21 -7.08
CA PHE A 390 2.85 10.92 -8.29
C PHE A 390 1.32 11.02 -8.47
N GLY A 391 0.54 11.02 -7.38
CA GLY A 391 -0.92 11.10 -7.42
C GLY A 391 -1.62 9.80 -7.81
N GLY A 392 -0.91 8.67 -7.79
CA GLY A 392 -1.53 7.35 -7.92
C GLY A 392 -2.36 6.98 -6.69
N SER A 393 -3.24 6.00 -6.87
CA SER A 393 -3.89 5.27 -5.79
C SER A 393 -4.07 3.80 -6.20
N PRO A 394 -4.39 2.87 -5.27
CA PRO A 394 -4.75 1.51 -5.64
C PRO A 394 -5.90 1.43 -6.67
N GLU A 395 -6.88 2.33 -6.59
CA GLU A 395 -8.03 2.41 -7.50
C GLU A 395 -7.68 3.04 -8.85
N ASN A 396 -6.70 3.95 -8.87
CA ASN A 396 -6.19 4.60 -10.06
C ASN A 396 -4.64 4.49 -10.09
N PRO A 397 -4.12 3.30 -10.38
CA PRO A 397 -2.70 3.02 -10.26
C PRO A 397 -1.91 3.77 -11.32
N ASN A 398 -0.83 4.42 -10.90
CA ASN A 398 0.10 5.08 -11.83
C ASN A 398 1.07 4.04 -12.44
N LEU A 399 1.85 4.46 -13.44
CA LEU A 399 2.83 3.59 -14.09
C LEU A 399 3.98 3.18 -13.16
N ARG A 400 4.35 4.02 -12.18
CA ARG A 400 5.37 3.68 -11.18
C ARG A 400 4.98 2.42 -10.42
N PHE A 401 3.76 2.38 -9.90
CA PHE A 401 3.23 1.23 -9.19
C PHE A 401 3.09 0.00 -10.08
N ILE A 402 2.50 0.15 -11.27
CA ILE A 402 2.27 -0.97 -12.20
C ILE A 402 3.60 -1.65 -12.57
N THR A 403 4.65 -0.86 -12.81
CA THR A 403 5.96 -1.36 -13.23
C THR A 403 6.80 -1.86 -12.06
N SER A 404 6.90 -1.12 -10.95
CA SER A 404 7.77 -1.53 -9.83
C SER A 404 7.12 -2.49 -8.85
N ALA A 405 5.79 -2.60 -8.85
CA ALA A 405 4.99 -3.35 -7.88
C ALA A 405 5.25 -2.95 -6.41
N SER A 406 5.75 -1.75 -6.18
CA SER A 406 6.05 -1.26 -4.84
C SER A 406 4.83 -0.59 -4.21
N ALA A 407 4.11 -1.31 -3.36
CA ALA A 407 3.04 -0.75 -2.53
C ALA A 407 3.60 -0.30 -1.18
N TRP A 408 3.01 0.70 -0.53
CA TRP A 408 3.49 1.20 0.78
C TRP A 408 3.64 0.09 1.84
N TRP A 409 2.76 -0.93 1.80
CA TRP A 409 2.76 -2.01 2.78
C TRP A 409 3.90 -3.00 2.56
N THR A 410 4.60 -2.99 1.42
CA THR A 410 5.81 -3.82 1.21
C THR A 410 6.98 -3.35 2.08
N GLY A 411 6.90 -2.14 2.64
CA GLY A 411 7.79 -1.66 3.70
C GLY A 411 7.48 -2.25 5.08
N ASP A 412 6.37 -2.95 5.30
CA ASP A 412 6.11 -3.50 6.63
C ASP A 412 6.90 -4.79 6.90
N VAL A 413 7.94 -4.67 7.72
CA VAL A 413 8.86 -5.75 8.06
C VAL A 413 8.68 -6.28 9.48
N ALA A 414 7.55 -5.98 10.14
CA ALA A 414 7.24 -6.52 11.46
C ALA A 414 7.21 -8.08 11.45
N PRO A 415 7.60 -8.74 12.57
CA PRO A 415 8.14 -8.17 13.81
C PRO A 415 9.67 -7.95 13.79
N HIS A 416 10.31 -8.10 12.62
CA HIS A 416 11.77 -8.06 12.48
C HIS A 416 12.32 -6.64 12.24
N GLY A 417 11.44 -5.64 12.22
CA GLY A 417 11.78 -4.24 12.01
C GLY A 417 10.54 -3.38 12.11
N ARG A 418 10.71 -2.09 11.83
CA ARG A 418 9.62 -1.12 11.68
C ARG A 418 9.40 -0.78 10.20
N LEU A 419 8.17 -0.36 9.91
CA LEU A 419 7.80 0.12 8.57
C LEU A 419 8.58 1.41 8.28
N GLY A 420 9.22 1.49 7.11
CA GLY A 420 9.86 2.69 6.63
C GLY A 420 9.47 2.99 5.19
N ILE A 421 9.26 4.27 4.89
CA ILE A 421 8.89 4.73 3.56
C ILE A 421 9.75 5.90 3.06
N THR A 422 9.90 5.95 1.74
CA THR A 422 10.24 7.17 1.00
C THR A 422 8.96 7.96 0.75
N SER A 423 8.95 9.23 1.17
CA SER A 423 7.89 10.19 0.89
C SER A 423 8.43 11.37 0.10
N PHE A 424 8.24 11.30 -1.21
CA PHE A 424 8.70 12.31 -2.14
C PHE A 424 7.52 12.96 -2.87
N ASN A 425 7.41 14.28 -2.77
CA ASN A 425 6.38 15.04 -3.48
C ASN A 425 6.93 15.63 -4.77
N VAL A 426 6.19 15.48 -5.85
CA VAL A 426 6.53 16.09 -7.15
C VAL A 426 5.73 17.36 -7.37
N ASN A 427 6.42 18.43 -7.73
CA ASN A 427 5.84 19.72 -8.07
C ASN A 427 5.94 19.97 -9.58
N LEU A 428 4.79 19.92 -10.26
CA LEU A 428 4.68 20.22 -11.70
C LEU A 428 4.10 21.63 -11.90
N GLY A 429 4.90 22.66 -11.63
CA GLY A 429 4.52 24.05 -11.92
C GLY A 429 3.35 24.56 -11.06
N GLY A 430 3.29 24.15 -9.79
CA GLY A 430 2.28 24.58 -8.81
C GLY A 430 1.31 23.48 -8.38
N THR A 431 1.20 22.40 -9.16
CA THR A 431 0.48 21.19 -8.71
C THR A 431 1.46 20.29 -7.97
N VAL A 432 1.19 20.06 -6.68
CA VAL A 432 2.01 19.19 -5.83
C VAL A 432 1.31 17.86 -5.64
N PHE A 433 1.92 16.79 -6.12
CA PHE A 433 1.49 15.42 -5.87
C PHE A 433 2.06 14.97 -4.52
N ARG A 434 1.17 14.72 -3.56
CA ARG A 434 1.52 14.55 -2.14
C ARG A 434 1.48 13.09 -1.72
N THR A 435 2.66 12.51 -1.50
CA THR A 435 2.81 11.09 -1.16
C THR A 435 2.43 10.84 0.32
N LEU A 436 2.99 11.61 1.26
CA LEU A 436 2.72 11.42 2.69
C LEU A 436 1.24 11.59 3.04
N ALA A 437 0.59 12.57 2.43
CA ALA A 437 -0.82 12.88 2.67
C ALA A 437 -1.74 11.69 2.34
N ALA A 438 -1.35 10.86 1.38
CA ALA A 438 -2.09 9.67 1.01
C ALA A 438 -1.67 8.44 1.83
N VAL A 439 -0.39 8.28 2.14
CA VAL A 439 0.16 7.08 2.80
C VAL A 439 0.06 7.12 4.32
N ALA A 440 0.32 8.26 4.97
CA ALA A 440 0.32 8.36 6.42
C ALA A 440 -1.01 7.96 7.08
N PRO A 441 -2.20 8.29 6.52
CA PRO A 441 -3.47 7.76 7.02
C PRO A 441 -3.54 6.23 6.99
N GLN A 442 -3.06 5.59 5.92
CA GLN A 442 -3.06 4.13 5.78
C GLN A 442 -2.17 3.47 6.85
N ILE A 443 -1.00 4.05 7.13
CA ILE A 443 -0.12 3.59 8.21
C ILE A 443 -0.78 3.82 9.58
N GLY A 444 -1.41 4.99 9.78
CA GLY A 444 -2.09 5.36 11.01
C GLY A 444 -3.20 4.38 11.39
N GLU A 445 -3.96 3.87 10.42
CA GLU A 445 -5.00 2.85 10.66
C GLU A 445 -4.46 1.54 11.24
N ARG A 446 -3.18 1.23 11.00
CA ARG A 446 -2.54 0.01 11.49
C ARG A 446 -1.96 0.15 12.89
N ASP A 447 -1.83 1.38 13.40
CA ASP A 447 -1.18 1.70 14.68
C ASP A 447 0.20 1.04 14.85
N VAL A 448 1.01 1.09 13.80
CA VAL A 448 2.39 0.58 13.82
C VAL A 448 3.40 1.70 14.04
N GLU A 449 4.54 1.37 14.63
CA GLU A 449 5.67 2.30 14.67
C GLU A 449 6.40 2.30 13.32
N TRP A 450 6.77 3.49 12.86
CA TRP A 450 7.28 3.68 11.50
C TRP A 450 8.24 4.87 11.40
N GLY A 451 8.90 5.00 10.25
CA GLY A 451 9.80 6.10 9.92
C GLY A 451 9.64 6.58 8.47
N ILE A 452 10.11 7.80 8.20
CA ILE A 452 10.26 8.32 6.84
C ILE A 452 11.76 8.36 6.54
N LEU A 453 12.23 7.48 5.66
CA LEU A 453 13.66 7.21 5.42
C LEU A 453 14.24 8.05 4.28
N GLU A 454 13.35 8.64 3.48
CA GLU A 454 13.64 9.74 2.58
C GLU A 454 12.43 10.67 2.51
N TRP A 455 12.61 11.98 2.77
CA TRP A 455 11.50 12.93 2.84
C TRP A 455 11.79 14.24 2.12
N HIS A 456 10.95 14.59 1.14
CA HIS A 456 10.94 15.94 0.57
C HIS A 456 9.51 16.41 0.20
N PRO A 457 8.97 17.46 0.85
CA PRO A 457 7.63 18.02 0.58
C PRO A 457 7.40 18.66 -0.80
N SER A 458 8.44 18.96 -1.57
CA SER A 458 8.29 19.53 -2.93
C SER A 458 9.57 19.42 -3.75
N SER A 459 9.58 18.64 -4.83
CA SER A 459 10.67 18.65 -5.81
C SER A 459 10.15 18.94 -7.22
N PRO A 460 10.64 19.99 -7.92
CA PRO A 460 11.58 21.00 -7.44
C PRO A 460 11.04 21.85 -6.27
N GLU A 461 11.94 22.59 -5.61
CA GLU A 461 11.59 23.53 -4.53
C GLU A 461 10.47 24.50 -4.97
N THR A 462 9.49 24.73 -4.10
CA THR A 462 8.51 25.81 -4.22
C THR A 462 8.74 26.92 -3.19
N LYS A 463 8.32 28.15 -3.51
CA LYS A 463 8.28 29.28 -2.57
C LYS A 463 7.03 29.28 -1.67
N ASP A 464 6.04 28.44 -2.00
CA ASP A 464 4.83 28.31 -1.19
C ASP A 464 5.15 27.55 0.11
N LEU A 465 5.27 28.30 1.20
CA LEU A 465 5.57 27.75 2.52
C LEU A 465 4.49 26.77 3.01
N GLU A 466 3.26 26.90 2.55
CA GLU A 466 2.16 26.05 3.00
C GLU A 466 2.30 24.61 2.51
N VAL A 467 2.97 24.39 1.39
CA VAL A 467 3.31 23.04 0.91
C VAL A 467 4.14 22.28 1.93
N TYR A 468 5.16 22.93 2.53
CA TYR A 468 6.01 22.31 3.54
C TYR A 468 5.32 22.20 4.90
N ARG A 469 4.57 23.23 5.33
CA ARG A 469 3.86 23.22 6.61
C ARG A 469 2.78 22.16 6.68
N SER A 470 2.03 21.96 5.61
CA SER A 470 1.01 20.90 5.54
C SER A 470 1.61 19.50 5.71
N GLU A 471 2.75 19.22 5.08
CA GLU A 471 3.49 17.97 5.25
C GLU A 471 4.06 17.82 6.67
N ALA A 472 4.63 18.88 7.25
CA ALA A 472 5.11 18.87 8.63
C ALA A 472 3.99 18.59 9.64
N ARG A 473 2.78 19.13 9.43
CA ARG A 473 1.62 18.82 10.27
C ARG A 473 1.22 17.34 10.18
N LEU A 474 1.39 16.69 9.04
CA LEU A 474 1.17 15.24 8.93
C LEU A 474 2.20 14.45 9.75
N VAL A 475 3.47 14.87 9.75
CA VAL A 475 4.51 14.27 10.62
C VAL A 475 4.18 14.49 12.09
N GLU A 476 3.72 15.67 12.48
CA GLU A 476 3.27 15.94 13.84
C GLU A 476 2.05 15.10 14.24
N LEU A 477 1.12 14.90 13.30
CA LEU A 477 -0.12 14.17 13.51
C LEU A 477 0.09 12.65 13.59
N TYR A 478 0.82 12.06 12.63
CA TYR A 478 1.05 10.61 12.53
C TYR A 478 2.36 10.13 13.19
N ARG A 479 3.19 11.06 13.67
CA ARG A 479 4.30 10.84 14.62
C ARG A 479 5.21 9.65 14.25
N PRO A 480 5.82 9.59 13.05
CA PRO A 480 6.90 8.66 12.79
C PRO A 480 8.02 8.86 13.84
N ALA A 481 8.74 7.79 14.18
CA ALA A 481 9.83 7.85 15.17
C ALA A 481 11.08 8.55 14.63
N LEU A 482 11.26 8.50 13.31
CA LEU A 482 12.39 9.02 12.57
C LEU A 482 11.90 9.69 11.28
N VAL A 483 12.45 10.86 10.96
CA VAL A 483 12.36 11.45 9.62
C VAL A 483 13.76 11.75 9.07
N VAL A 484 13.95 11.49 7.79
CA VAL A 484 15.19 11.71 7.05
C VAL A 484 14.92 12.69 5.89
N PRO A 485 15.01 14.01 6.13
CA PRO A 485 14.94 15.01 5.07
C PRO A 485 16.04 14.82 4.02
N ILE A 486 15.72 14.92 2.73
CA ILE A 486 16.71 14.80 1.64
C ILE A 486 16.85 16.11 0.84
N TYR A 487 18.04 16.52 0.39
CA TYR A 487 19.36 16.16 0.91
C TYR A 487 19.97 17.37 1.62
N TRP A 488 20.75 17.13 2.67
CA TRP A 488 21.50 18.17 3.35
C TRP A 488 22.60 18.71 2.43
N GLY A 489 22.54 20.00 2.11
CA GLY A 489 23.58 20.68 1.31
C GLY A 489 23.40 20.55 -0.20
N ASP A 490 22.34 19.88 -0.66
CA ASP A 490 22.06 19.73 -2.10
C ASP A 490 21.32 20.96 -2.67
N PRO A 491 21.79 21.55 -3.77
CA PRO A 491 21.15 22.72 -4.37
C PRO A 491 19.84 22.42 -5.12
N HIS A 492 19.53 21.15 -5.42
CA HIS A 492 18.36 20.78 -6.22
C HIS A 492 17.09 20.57 -5.38
N THR A 493 17.17 19.72 -4.37
CA THR A 493 16.11 19.50 -3.37
C THR A 493 16.05 20.67 -2.39
N ARG A 494 17.22 21.16 -1.98
CA ARG A 494 17.46 22.36 -1.19
C ARG A 494 16.66 22.43 0.11
N ILE A 495 17.22 21.84 1.16
CA ILE A 495 16.75 22.05 2.54
C ILE A 495 17.12 23.45 3.00
N GLN A 496 18.40 23.81 2.99
CA GLN A 496 18.89 25.07 3.56
C GLN A 496 18.38 26.30 2.79
N ASP A 497 18.03 27.33 3.54
CA ASP A 497 17.56 28.61 2.98
C ASP A 497 16.30 28.47 2.11
N SER A 498 15.43 27.51 2.44
CA SER A 498 14.16 27.22 1.76
C SER A 498 12.95 27.28 2.70
N GLY A 499 11.74 27.15 2.14
CA GLY A 499 10.52 26.92 2.92
C GLY A 499 10.54 25.60 3.71
N PHE A 500 11.32 24.61 3.28
CA PHE A 500 11.43 23.34 3.99
C PHE A 500 12.20 23.51 5.31
N GLU A 501 13.28 24.30 5.33
CA GLU A 501 14.00 24.61 6.58
C GLU A 501 13.07 25.25 7.62
N VAL A 502 12.22 26.20 7.18
CA VAL A 502 11.27 26.87 8.07
C VAL A 502 10.29 25.87 8.68
N ALA A 503 9.69 25.00 7.86
CA ALA A 503 8.75 23.98 8.32
C ALA A 503 9.43 22.93 9.22
N LEU A 504 10.67 22.52 8.93
CA LEU A 504 11.44 21.60 9.77
C LEU A 504 11.73 22.20 11.15
N ARG A 505 12.13 23.48 11.22
CA ARG A 505 12.34 24.18 12.50
C ARG A 505 11.04 24.28 13.31
N GLU A 506 9.92 24.60 12.65
CA GLU A 506 8.60 24.61 13.29
C GLU A 506 8.21 23.22 13.81
N LEU A 507 8.46 22.16 13.03
CA LEU A 507 8.22 20.78 13.43
C LEU A 507 9.07 20.37 14.64
N VAL A 508 10.37 20.68 14.67
CA VAL A 508 11.26 20.39 15.82
C VAL A 508 10.72 21.05 17.09
N ALA A 509 10.28 22.31 16.99
CA ALA A 509 9.67 23.02 18.11
C ALA A 509 8.34 22.39 18.56
N ALA A 510 7.52 21.95 17.61
CA ALA A 510 6.23 21.32 17.89
C ALA A 510 6.40 19.94 18.56
N MET A 511 7.27 19.09 18.01
CA MET A 511 7.55 17.74 18.52
C MET A 511 8.16 17.76 19.93
N SER A 512 8.87 18.83 20.29
CA SER A 512 9.41 19.05 21.64
C SER A 512 8.34 19.27 22.72
N LYS A 513 7.14 19.74 22.34
CA LYS A 513 6.03 20.01 23.29
C LYS A 513 5.37 18.72 23.80
N GLY A 514 5.49 17.61 23.09
CA GLY A 514 4.89 16.32 23.46
C GLY A 514 3.93 15.79 22.38
N PRO A 515 3.25 14.66 22.65
CA PRO A 515 2.28 14.09 21.72
C PRO A 515 1.01 14.96 21.64
N ILE A 516 0.39 15.00 20.46
CA ILE A 516 -0.98 15.51 20.26
C ILE A 516 -1.94 14.33 20.36
N ALA A 517 -3.09 14.53 21.00
CA ALA A 517 -4.16 13.54 21.04
C ALA A 517 -4.83 13.39 19.67
N PRO A 518 -5.10 12.15 19.20
CA PRO A 518 -5.75 11.91 17.90
C PRO A 518 -7.15 12.52 17.86
N THR A 519 -7.69 12.81 16.68
CA THR A 519 -9.10 13.22 16.48
C THR A 519 -9.97 12.02 16.12
N ILE A 520 -11.29 12.13 16.34
CA ILE A 520 -12.27 11.17 15.81
C ILE A 520 -13.17 11.89 14.81
N GLU A 521 -13.29 11.29 13.62
CA GLU A 521 -14.05 11.84 12.49
C GLU A 521 -14.99 10.75 11.93
N PRO A 522 -16.29 10.77 12.27
CA PRO A 522 -17.26 9.84 11.69
C PRO A 522 -17.67 10.27 10.28
N ALA A 523 -17.70 9.31 9.34
CA ALA A 523 -18.13 9.52 7.96
C ALA A 523 -19.08 8.39 7.47
N PRO A 524 -20.27 8.71 6.92
CA PRO A 524 -20.82 10.05 6.75
C PRO A 524 -21.21 10.66 8.11
N GLY A 525 -21.07 11.98 8.22
CA GLY A 525 -21.40 12.74 9.44
C GLY A 525 -22.91 12.97 9.64
N ARG A 526 -23.78 12.30 8.89
CA ARG A 526 -25.25 12.31 9.02
C ARG A 526 -25.84 11.09 8.33
N LEU A 527 -27.03 10.68 8.78
CA LEU A 527 -27.78 9.57 8.19
C LEU A 527 -29.25 9.95 8.02
N ASN A 528 -29.88 9.47 6.96
CA ASN A 528 -31.31 9.65 6.71
C ASN A 528 -31.93 8.30 6.40
N PHE A 529 -33.03 7.95 7.07
CA PHE A 529 -33.81 6.74 6.86
C PHE A 529 -35.25 7.11 6.56
N GLY A 530 -35.84 6.44 5.59
CA GLY A 530 -37.27 6.35 5.42
C GLY A 530 -37.77 5.01 5.94
N ALA A 531 -39.00 4.98 6.44
CA ALA A 531 -39.68 3.76 6.83
C ALA A 531 -41.17 3.84 6.50
N THR A 532 -41.69 2.87 5.76
CA THR A 532 -43.13 2.77 5.46
C THR A 532 -43.88 2.10 6.61
N SER A 533 -45.19 2.38 6.69
CA SER A 533 -46.09 1.72 7.65
C SER A 533 -46.19 0.19 7.48
N ASP A 534 -45.78 -0.37 6.33
CA ASP A 534 -45.82 -1.81 6.07
C ASP A 534 -44.50 -2.54 6.40
N GLY A 535 -43.54 -1.82 6.98
CA GLY A 535 -42.30 -2.38 7.54
C GLY A 535 -41.09 -2.33 6.62
N ARG A 536 -41.18 -1.71 5.43
CA ARG A 536 -40.00 -1.46 4.59
C ARG A 536 -39.23 -0.27 5.11
N VAL A 537 -37.93 -0.44 5.30
CA VAL A 537 -37.02 0.56 5.87
C VAL A 537 -35.81 0.71 4.97
N THR A 538 -35.23 1.91 4.91
CA THR A 538 -33.94 2.13 4.27
C THR A 538 -32.92 1.10 4.79
N PRO A 539 -32.18 0.42 3.88
CA PRO A 539 -31.12 -0.51 4.27
C PRO A 539 -30.11 0.11 5.23
N SER A 540 -29.41 -0.75 6.00
CA SER A 540 -28.40 -0.30 6.96
C SER A 540 -27.36 0.59 6.29
N GLN A 541 -27.04 1.71 6.92
CA GLN A 541 -26.03 2.65 6.44
C GLN A 541 -24.76 2.54 7.27
N ARG A 542 -23.62 2.43 6.58
CA ARG A 542 -22.31 2.32 7.23
C ARG A 542 -21.77 3.70 7.59
N VAL A 543 -21.34 3.84 8.84
CA VAL A 543 -20.52 4.96 9.34
C VAL A 543 -19.14 4.43 9.68
N ARG A 544 -18.11 4.96 9.03
CA ARG A 544 -16.72 4.75 9.42
C ARG A 544 -16.33 5.75 10.49
N ILE A 545 -16.02 5.27 11.69
CA ILE A 545 -15.34 6.05 12.72
C ILE A 545 -13.87 6.07 12.35
N GLN A 546 -13.35 7.21 11.90
CA GLN A 546 -11.94 7.36 11.58
C GLN A 546 -11.20 7.99 12.78
N VAL A 547 -10.15 7.33 13.24
CA VAL A 547 -9.19 7.92 14.17
C VAL A 547 -8.06 8.53 13.36
N VAL A 548 -7.85 9.83 13.49
CA VAL A 548 -6.88 10.59 12.71
C VAL A 548 -5.73 11.02 13.61
N GLY A 549 -4.50 10.72 13.18
CA GLY A 549 -3.28 10.86 13.97
C GLY A 549 -2.82 9.60 14.68
N ARG A 550 -1.63 9.67 15.31
CA ARG A 550 -1.03 8.52 16.00
C ARG A 550 -1.70 8.27 17.35
N GLY A 551 -1.93 6.98 17.60
CA GLY A 551 -2.41 6.46 18.88
C GLY A 551 -3.81 5.88 18.76
N ARG A 552 -4.01 4.72 19.40
CA ARG A 552 -5.34 4.13 19.56
C ARG A 552 -6.12 4.91 20.61
N THR A 553 -7.23 5.50 20.20
CA THR A 553 -8.24 6.02 21.13
C THR A 553 -9.41 5.05 21.20
N GLY A 554 -9.86 4.75 22.42
CA GLY A 554 -11.09 4.01 22.66
C GLY A 554 -12.30 4.94 22.48
N TRP A 555 -13.36 4.43 21.87
CA TRP A 555 -14.61 5.17 21.69
C TRP A 555 -15.83 4.32 22.00
N THR A 556 -16.92 5.00 22.36
CA THR A 556 -18.25 4.42 22.54
C THR A 556 -19.26 5.16 21.69
N ALA A 557 -20.28 4.47 21.20
CA ALA A 557 -21.37 5.01 20.40
C ALA A 557 -22.69 4.75 21.12
N THR A 558 -23.50 5.79 21.31
CA THR A 558 -24.81 5.72 21.96
C THR A 558 -25.85 6.44 21.12
N SER A 559 -27.05 5.89 21.01
CA SER A 559 -28.18 6.55 20.35
C SER A 559 -29.07 7.23 21.39
N SER A 560 -29.60 8.41 21.06
CA SER A 560 -30.65 9.05 21.85
C SER A 560 -32.01 8.35 21.74
N ASP A 561 -32.12 7.37 20.84
CA ASP A 561 -33.36 6.66 20.51
C ASP A 561 -33.10 5.15 20.31
N PRO A 562 -33.78 4.26 21.05
CA PRO A 562 -33.56 2.82 20.94
C PRO A 562 -33.98 2.22 19.59
N ALA A 563 -34.79 2.92 18.78
CA ALA A 563 -35.14 2.47 17.44
C ALA A 563 -33.96 2.55 16.46
N VAL A 564 -32.94 3.37 16.73
CA VAL A 564 -31.71 3.43 15.94
C VAL A 564 -30.68 2.46 16.52
N VAL A 565 -30.47 1.35 15.82
CA VAL A 565 -29.64 0.22 16.25
C VAL A 565 -28.30 0.27 15.51
N MET A 566 -27.21 -0.04 16.23
CA MET A 566 -25.86 -0.07 15.71
C MET A 566 -25.27 -1.47 15.84
N SER A 567 -24.54 -1.94 14.81
CA SER A 567 -23.85 -3.24 14.84
C SER A 567 -22.73 -3.30 15.89
N ARG A 568 -22.24 -2.13 16.34
CA ARG A 568 -21.19 -1.97 17.34
C ARG A 568 -21.40 -0.68 18.13
N THR A 569 -21.29 -0.75 19.46
CA THR A 569 -21.43 0.40 20.37
C THR A 569 -20.12 0.81 21.05
N SER A 570 -19.00 0.14 20.76
CA SER A 570 -17.68 0.51 21.26
C SER A 570 -16.57 -0.02 20.35
N GLY A 571 -15.44 0.67 20.29
CA GLY A 571 -14.26 0.24 19.55
C GLY A 571 -12.98 0.90 20.03
N ALA A 572 -11.86 0.50 19.44
CA ALA A 572 -10.56 1.14 19.64
C ALA A 572 -9.87 1.29 18.28
N GLY A 573 -9.39 2.50 17.97
CA GLY A 573 -8.93 2.84 16.61
C GLY A 573 -10.09 3.02 15.63
N SER A 574 -9.77 3.12 14.34
CA SER A 574 -10.79 3.25 13.29
C SER A 574 -11.64 1.99 13.15
N ALA A 575 -12.95 2.13 12.93
CA ALA A 575 -13.81 1.00 12.60
C ALA A 575 -15.12 1.41 11.91
N ASP A 576 -15.75 0.46 11.24
CA ASP A 576 -17.08 0.63 10.66
C ASP A 576 -18.17 0.24 11.67
N ILE A 577 -19.25 1.02 11.68
CA ILE A 577 -20.51 0.78 12.38
C ILE A 577 -21.61 0.75 11.32
N ASP A 578 -22.38 -0.32 11.26
CA ASP A 578 -23.60 -0.34 10.45
C ASP A 578 -24.76 0.14 11.32
N VAL A 579 -25.47 1.16 10.85
CA VAL A 579 -26.61 1.79 11.54
C VAL A 579 -27.88 1.40 10.82
N SER A 580 -28.89 0.98 11.58
CA SER A 580 -30.20 0.58 11.07
C SER A 580 -31.32 1.16 11.94
N VAL A 581 -32.54 1.15 11.41
CA VAL A 581 -33.74 1.57 12.14
C VAL A 581 -34.65 0.37 12.31
N ALA A 582 -35.06 0.09 13.55
CA ALA A 582 -36.09 -0.89 13.84
C ALA A 582 -37.44 -0.36 13.36
N ALA A 583 -38.19 -1.16 12.60
CA ALA A 583 -39.45 -0.75 11.97
C ALA A 583 -40.61 -0.56 12.97
N ASP A 584 -40.47 -1.05 14.20
CA ASP A 584 -41.56 -1.09 15.18
C ASP A 584 -41.83 0.29 15.80
N ASP A 585 -43.09 0.74 15.72
CA ASP A 585 -43.64 1.92 16.39
C ASP A 585 -42.88 3.24 16.13
N LEU A 586 -42.67 3.55 14.85
CA LEU A 586 -41.97 4.77 14.44
C LEU A 586 -42.80 6.07 14.60
N GLY A 587 -44.12 5.95 14.83
CA GLY A 587 -45.04 7.10 14.87
C GLY A 587 -45.25 7.74 13.49
N ALA A 588 -45.99 8.85 13.44
CA ALA A 588 -46.35 9.52 12.18
C ALA A 588 -45.52 10.79 11.87
N ALA A 589 -44.58 11.17 12.74
CA ALA A 589 -43.80 12.40 12.61
C ALA A 589 -42.32 12.10 12.40
N ASP A 590 -41.63 12.96 11.64
CA ASP A 590 -40.18 12.89 11.46
C ASP A 590 -39.46 12.89 12.82
N ARG A 591 -38.55 11.93 13.03
CA ARG A 591 -37.73 11.80 14.23
C ARG A 591 -36.31 12.27 13.95
N ARG A 592 -35.82 13.17 14.81
CA ARG A 592 -34.41 13.59 14.82
C ARG A 592 -33.71 12.90 15.99
N VAL A 593 -32.88 11.95 15.66
CA VAL A 593 -32.08 11.16 16.60
C VAL A 593 -30.62 11.63 16.54
N SER A 594 -29.89 11.56 17.64
CA SER A 594 -28.46 11.83 17.67
C SER A 594 -27.73 10.56 18.09
N ILE A 595 -26.78 10.11 17.27
CA ILE A 595 -25.77 9.14 17.69
C ILE A 595 -24.59 9.93 18.25
N THR A 596 -24.29 9.73 19.53
CA THR A 596 -23.13 10.33 20.19
C THR A 596 -21.96 9.36 20.20
N ILE A 597 -20.85 9.76 19.57
CA ILE A 597 -19.55 9.11 19.66
C ILE A 597 -18.74 9.80 20.76
N ALA A 598 -18.37 9.08 21.81
CA ALA A 598 -17.56 9.59 22.92
C ALA A 598 -16.17 8.92 22.94
N ALA A 599 -15.11 9.73 22.96
CA ALA A 599 -13.72 9.29 22.92
C ALA A 599 -12.83 10.16 23.82
N PRO A 600 -12.81 9.92 25.15
CA PRO A 600 -12.22 10.83 26.13
C PRO A 600 -10.74 11.17 25.93
N GLN A 601 -9.98 10.31 25.24
CA GLN A 601 -8.55 10.49 24.97
C GLN A 601 -8.28 11.21 23.64
N SER A 602 -9.33 11.56 22.89
CA SER A 602 -9.25 12.32 21.65
C SER A 602 -9.26 13.82 21.91
N SER A 603 -8.64 14.59 21.01
CA SER A 603 -8.83 16.05 20.94
C SER A 603 -10.24 16.43 20.46
N THR A 604 -11.00 15.49 19.90
CA THR A 604 -12.44 15.59 19.63
C THR A 604 -13.19 14.62 20.53
N PRO A 605 -13.34 14.91 21.84
CA PRO A 605 -13.78 13.92 22.83
C PRO A 605 -15.24 13.49 22.67
N ARG A 606 -16.03 14.25 21.92
CA ARG A 606 -17.43 13.94 21.59
C ARG A 606 -17.78 14.44 20.20
N VAL A 607 -18.42 13.60 19.39
CA VAL A 607 -18.99 13.96 18.08
C VAL A 607 -20.43 13.47 18.01
N GLU A 608 -21.31 14.25 17.39
CA GLU A 608 -22.71 13.88 17.17
C GLU A 608 -22.96 13.63 15.68
N ILE A 609 -23.63 12.51 15.39
CA ILE A 609 -24.09 12.14 14.06
C ILE A 609 -25.62 12.30 14.08
N PRO A 610 -26.18 13.35 13.47
CA PRO A 610 -27.61 13.47 13.33
C PRO A 610 -28.17 12.37 12.42
N VAL A 611 -29.25 11.76 12.87
CA VAL A 611 -30.03 10.75 12.14
C VAL A 611 -31.44 11.28 11.97
N LEU A 612 -31.88 11.44 10.74
CA LEU A 612 -33.28 11.73 10.40
C LEU A 612 -33.99 10.42 10.07
N VAL A 613 -35.09 10.11 10.75
CA VAL A 613 -35.97 8.98 10.44
C VAL A 613 -37.33 9.55 10.02
N ARG A 614 -37.77 9.24 8.80
CA ARG A 614 -39.02 9.74 8.22
C ARG A 614 -40.01 8.60 8.04
N PRO A 615 -41.09 8.57 8.84
CA PRO A 615 -42.20 7.67 8.59
C PRO A 615 -42.93 8.08 7.30
N ILE A 616 -43.21 7.13 6.43
CA ILE A 616 -43.89 7.32 5.15
C ILE A 616 -45.24 6.60 5.19
N ASN A 617 -46.28 7.34 4.83
CA ASN A 617 -47.63 6.80 4.76
C ASN A 617 -47.82 6.00 3.46
N GLY A 618 -48.27 4.76 3.55
CA GLY A 618 -48.49 3.90 2.38
C GLY A 618 -47.20 3.21 1.91
N THR A 619 -47.08 3.00 0.60
CA THR A 619 -46.00 2.20 -0.02
C THR A 619 -44.81 3.02 -0.52
N GLY A 620 -44.68 4.30 -0.15
CA GLY A 620 -43.64 5.19 -0.69
C GLY A 620 -43.96 5.78 -2.05
N ALA A 621 -43.14 6.73 -2.48
CA ALA A 621 -43.21 7.31 -3.82
C ALA A 621 -42.33 6.49 -4.79
N PRO A 622 -42.63 6.44 -6.09
CA PRO A 622 -41.69 5.86 -7.05
C PRO A 622 -40.35 6.62 -7.09
N PRO A 623 -39.24 5.95 -7.43
CA PRO A 623 -37.94 6.58 -7.47
C PRO A 623 -37.87 7.64 -8.57
N HIS A 624 -37.03 8.66 -8.39
CA HIS A 624 -36.86 9.76 -9.34
C HIS A 624 -35.39 10.11 -9.55
N GLY A 625 -35.08 10.80 -10.64
CA GLY A 625 -33.70 11.08 -11.01
C GLY A 625 -33.54 11.72 -12.38
N ALA A 626 -32.32 11.80 -12.86
CA ALA A 626 -32.03 12.30 -14.20
C ALA A 626 -30.79 11.63 -14.82
N ILE A 627 -30.83 11.47 -16.14
CA ILE A 627 -29.67 11.07 -16.96
C ILE A 627 -28.85 12.32 -17.30
N GLY A 628 -27.60 12.36 -16.85
CA GLY A 628 -26.68 13.47 -17.10
C GLY A 628 -25.87 13.31 -18.37
N VAL A 629 -25.32 12.12 -18.60
CA VAL A 629 -24.52 11.78 -19.77
C VAL A 629 -24.92 10.41 -20.33
N PRO A 630 -24.84 10.19 -21.65
CA PRO A 630 -24.59 11.21 -22.68
C PRO A 630 -25.77 12.20 -22.81
N ALA A 631 -25.49 13.37 -23.37
CA ALA A 631 -26.54 14.32 -23.74
C ALA A 631 -27.48 13.69 -24.79
N ASP A 632 -28.75 14.11 -24.80
CA ASP A 632 -29.69 13.65 -25.82
C ASP A 632 -29.25 14.13 -27.21
N GLY A 633 -29.24 13.22 -28.18
CA GLY A 633 -28.72 13.45 -29.54
C GLY A 633 -27.21 13.29 -29.69
N ALA A 634 -26.46 12.93 -28.65
CA ALA A 634 -25.00 12.84 -28.72
C ALA A 634 -24.51 11.77 -29.72
N THR A 635 -23.40 12.06 -30.39
CA THR A 635 -22.64 11.09 -31.17
C THR A 635 -21.59 10.43 -30.28
N VAL A 636 -21.56 9.10 -30.24
CA VAL A 636 -20.73 8.33 -29.30
C VAL A 636 -20.01 7.18 -30.02
N THR A 637 -18.75 6.92 -29.65
CA THR A 637 -17.91 5.83 -30.19
C THR A 637 -17.00 5.24 -29.12
N GLY A 638 -16.67 3.96 -29.26
CA GLY A 638 -15.79 3.25 -28.33
C GLY A 638 -16.43 3.05 -26.94
N ALA A 639 -15.63 3.22 -25.89
CA ALA A 639 -16.12 3.09 -24.53
C ALA A 639 -16.77 4.41 -24.06
N VAL A 640 -18.07 4.35 -23.79
CA VAL A 640 -18.92 5.49 -23.45
C VAL A 640 -19.39 5.38 -22.01
N GLU A 641 -19.38 6.49 -21.30
CA GLU A 641 -19.95 6.60 -19.96
C GLU A 641 -21.41 7.05 -20.04
N ILE A 642 -22.29 6.31 -19.35
CA ILE A 642 -23.70 6.64 -19.15
C ILE A 642 -23.87 6.86 -17.66
N ALA A 643 -24.23 8.07 -17.24
CA ALA A 643 -24.26 8.43 -15.84
C ALA A 643 -25.33 9.47 -15.51
N GLY A 644 -25.74 9.47 -14.24
CA GLY A 644 -26.82 10.32 -13.75
C GLY A 644 -26.93 10.27 -12.23
N TRP A 645 -28.12 10.61 -11.74
CA TRP A 645 -28.47 10.46 -10.33
C TRP A 645 -29.87 9.88 -10.20
N ALA A 646 -30.12 9.21 -9.07
CA ALA A 646 -31.42 8.66 -8.71
C ALA A 646 -31.56 8.64 -7.19
N LEU A 647 -32.74 8.99 -6.70
CA LEU A 647 -33.12 9.04 -5.29
C LEU A 647 -34.53 8.49 -5.10
N ASP A 648 -34.83 8.14 -3.86
CA ASP A 648 -36.09 7.57 -3.43
C ASP A 648 -36.33 7.90 -1.95
N ASP A 649 -37.58 7.87 -1.47
CA ASP A 649 -37.93 8.23 -0.09
C ASP A 649 -37.67 7.11 0.93
N ILE A 650 -37.50 5.85 0.50
CA ILE A 650 -36.92 4.77 1.31
C ILE A 650 -35.51 4.41 0.82
N GLY A 651 -35.31 4.23 -0.47
CA GLY A 651 -34.01 3.99 -1.06
C GLY A 651 -34.07 3.30 -2.42
N VAL A 652 -33.17 3.69 -3.31
CA VAL A 652 -32.94 2.98 -4.57
C VAL A 652 -32.23 1.66 -4.27
N THR A 653 -32.67 0.55 -4.86
CA THR A 653 -31.98 -0.76 -4.79
C THR A 653 -31.17 -1.05 -6.04
N LYS A 654 -31.63 -0.59 -7.20
CA LYS A 654 -31.03 -0.93 -8.49
C LYS A 654 -31.18 0.18 -9.52
N VAL A 655 -30.15 0.38 -10.35
CA VAL A 655 -30.21 1.19 -11.57
C VAL A 655 -29.74 0.35 -12.75
N GLU A 656 -30.59 0.16 -13.75
CA GLU A 656 -30.31 -0.66 -14.93
C GLU A 656 -30.39 0.18 -16.20
N VAL A 657 -29.39 0.02 -17.07
CA VAL A 657 -29.39 0.67 -18.39
C VAL A 657 -29.79 -0.36 -19.43
N GLY A 658 -30.79 -0.03 -20.23
CA GLY A 658 -31.25 -0.82 -21.36
C GLY A 658 -31.32 0.01 -22.63
N ARG A 659 -31.52 -0.66 -23.76
CA ARG A 659 -31.82 -0.01 -25.03
C ARG A 659 -33.00 -0.65 -25.75
N GLU A 660 -33.66 0.10 -26.60
CA GLU A 660 -34.61 -0.49 -27.54
C GLU A 660 -33.89 -1.46 -28.52
N PRO A 661 -34.55 -2.55 -28.96
CA PRO A 661 -34.05 -3.39 -30.05
C PRO A 661 -33.83 -2.58 -31.34
N GLY A 662 -32.76 -2.90 -32.06
CA GLY A 662 -32.38 -2.26 -33.32
C GLY A 662 -32.20 -3.28 -34.46
N PRO A 663 -31.90 -2.80 -35.68
CA PRO A 663 -31.67 -3.66 -36.83
C PRO A 663 -30.50 -4.63 -36.60
N GLY A 664 -30.80 -5.93 -36.50
CA GLY A 664 -29.81 -6.99 -36.22
C GLY A 664 -30.06 -7.76 -34.91
N ASP A 665 -30.95 -7.27 -34.04
CA ASP A 665 -31.37 -8.00 -32.84
C ASP A 665 -32.40 -9.10 -33.17
N PRO A 666 -32.45 -10.20 -32.39
CA PRO A 666 -33.39 -11.28 -32.64
C PRO A 666 -34.86 -10.80 -32.52
N PRO A 667 -35.78 -11.26 -33.40
CA PRO A 667 -37.18 -10.83 -33.42
C PRO A 667 -37.95 -11.10 -32.12
N THR A 668 -37.43 -11.97 -31.26
CA THR A 668 -38.02 -12.38 -29.97
C THR A 668 -37.58 -11.51 -28.78
N ALA A 669 -36.77 -10.48 -28.98
CA ALA A 669 -36.36 -9.58 -27.90
C ALA A 669 -37.55 -8.74 -27.39
N SER A 670 -37.98 -8.96 -26.14
CA SER A 670 -39.04 -8.17 -25.50
C SER A 670 -38.55 -6.77 -25.10
N ALA A 671 -39.38 -5.74 -25.32
CA ALA A 671 -39.38 -4.34 -24.84
C ALA A 671 -38.05 -3.56 -24.66
N LEU A 672 -37.02 -4.08 -23.98
CA LEU A 672 -35.69 -3.47 -23.81
C LEU A 672 -34.58 -4.54 -23.70
N ILE A 673 -33.47 -4.35 -24.42
CA ILE A 673 -32.24 -5.14 -24.31
C ILE A 673 -31.37 -4.55 -23.21
N ARG A 674 -31.03 -5.36 -22.20
CA ARG A 674 -30.21 -4.92 -21.06
C ARG A 674 -28.75 -4.72 -21.47
N LEU A 675 -28.20 -3.57 -21.12
CA LEU A 675 -26.78 -3.25 -21.33
C LEU A 675 -25.94 -3.52 -20.07
N GLY A 676 -26.54 -3.33 -18.89
CA GLY A 676 -25.89 -3.62 -17.63
C GLY A 676 -26.56 -2.93 -16.44
N GLU A 677 -26.18 -3.37 -15.25
CA GLU A 677 -26.49 -2.69 -13.99
C GLU A 677 -25.43 -1.62 -13.73
N ALA A 678 -25.86 -0.40 -13.38
CA ALA A 678 -24.96 0.73 -13.15
C ALA A 678 -24.36 0.66 -11.73
N ALA A 679 -23.08 1.00 -11.62
CA ALA A 679 -22.44 1.22 -10.34
C ALA A 679 -22.99 2.49 -9.69
N ARG A 680 -23.07 2.51 -8.35
CA ARG A 680 -23.60 3.65 -7.58
C ARG A 680 -22.50 4.38 -6.82
N GLY A 681 -22.70 5.67 -6.56
CA GLY A 681 -21.74 6.52 -5.84
C GLY A 681 -22.36 7.83 -5.36
N ALA A 682 -21.54 8.77 -4.87
CA ALA A 682 -22.02 10.03 -4.31
C ALA A 682 -22.05 11.17 -5.34
N ARG A 683 -22.95 12.15 -5.15
CA ARG A 683 -22.94 13.41 -5.91
C ARG A 683 -23.21 14.61 -4.98
N ALA A 684 -22.23 15.50 -4.84
CA ALA A 684 -22.30 16.59 -3.88
C ALA A 684 -23.37 17.65 -4.20
N ASP A 685 -23.64 17.88 -5.49
CA ASP A 685 -24.71 18.77 -5.97
C ASP A 685 -26.10 18.22 -5.64
N VAL A 686 -26.33 16.92 -5.88
CA VAL A 686 -27.58 16.24 -5.55
C VAL A 686 -27.80 16.19 -4.04
N THR A 687 -26.77 15.85 -3.26
CA THR A 687 -26.81 15.90 -1.79
C THR A 687 -27.18 17.28 -1.26
N ARG A 688 -26.77 18.37 -1.93
CA ARG A 688 -27.13 19.74 -1.54
C ARG A 688 -28.59 20.07 -1.84
N LEU A 689 -29.13 19.54 -2.95
CA LEU A 689 -30.52 19.77 -3.35
C LEU A 689 -31.51 18.92 -2.55
N PHE A 690 -31.11 17.71 -2.15
CA PHE A 690 -31.96 16.74 -1.45
C PHE A 690 -31.34 16.29 -0.11
N PRO A 691 -31.05 17.20 0.83
CA PRO A 691 -30.23 16.88 2.02
C PRO A 691 -30.86 15.87 3.00
N ASP A 692 -32.17 15.64 2.88
CA ASP A 692 -32.96 14.75 3.75
C ASP A 692 -33.28 13.40 3.07
N ALA A 693 -32.85 13.19 1.82
CA ALA A 693 -33.05 11.91 1.15
C ALA A 693 -32.21 10.80 1.81
N PRO A 694 -32.71 9.56 1.88
CA PRO A 694 -31.92 8.39 2.26
C PRO A 694 -30.76 8.11 1.29
N LEU A 695 -29.73 7.40 1.78
CA LEU A 695 -28.64 6.85 0.97
C LEU A 695 -27.93 7.87 0.04
N LEU A 696 -27.73 9.10 0.50
CA LEU A 696 -27.10 10.18 -0.29
C LEU A 696 -25.68 9.85 -0.80
N HIS A 697 -24.97 8.96 -0.13
CA HIS A 697 -23.66 8.46 -0.58
C HIS A 697 -23.75 7.55 -1.83
N LEU A 698 -24.97 7.18 -2.25
CA LEU A 698 -25.28 6.36 -3.43
C LEU A 698 -26.21 7.10 -4.43
N ALA A 699 -26.32 8.43 -4.32
CA ALA A 699 -27.21 9.24 -5.15
C ALA A 699 -26.85 9.26 -6.64
N ALA A 700 -25.58 9.07 -6.99
CA ALA A 700 -25.09 8.98 -8.37
C ALA A 700 -25.11 7.53 -8.87
N TRP A 701 -25.18 7.38 -10.20
CA TRP A 701 -24.97 6.11 -10.87
C TRP A 701 -24.17 6.31 -12.16
N TYR A 702 -23.40 5.30 -12.56
CA TYR A 702 -22.61 5.29 -13.80
C TYR A 702 -22.44 3.88 -14.37
N LEU A 703 -22.42 3.77 -15.69
CA LEU A 703 -22.14 2.56 -16.44
C LEU A 703 -21.19 2.90 -17.59
N ARG A 704 -20.08 2.17 -17.70
CA ARG A 704 -19.21 2.23 -18.87
C ARG A 704 -19.61 1.14 -19.84
N TYR A 705 -19.92 1.52 -21.07
CA TYR A 705 -20.40 0.60 -22.10
C TYR A 705 -19.60 0.77 -23.40
N ASP A 706 -19.10 -0.33 -23.96
CA ASP A 706 -18.40 -0.32 -25.23
C ASP A 706 -19.39 -0.43 -26.40
N THR A 707 -19.57 0.67 -27.14
CA THR A 707 -20.51 0.72 -28.25
C THR A 707 -20.09 -0.14 -29.44
N THR A 708 -18.84 -0.60 -29.49
CA THR A 708 -18.37 -1.52 -30.55
C THR A 708 -18.97 -2.92 -30.42
N THR A 709 -19.53 -3.25 -29.25
CA THR A 709 -20.19 -4.54 -28.99
C THR A 709 -21.61 -4.63 -29.57
N LEU A 710 -22.15 -3.53 -30.10
CA LEU A 710 -23.49 -3.50 -30.68
C LEU A 710 -23.50 -4.08 -32.11
N ALA A 711 -24.29 -5.13 -32.34
CA ALA A 711 -24.45 -5.76 -33.66
C ALA A 711 -25.38 -4.95 -34.59
N GLY A 712 -25.05 -4.89 -35.89
CA GLY A 712 -25.85 -4.17 -36.91
C GLY A 712 -25.06 -3.15 -37.76
N PRO A 713 -25.68 -2.59 -38.81
CA PRO A 713 -25.04 -1.63 -39.71
C PRO A 713 -24.83 -0.24 -39.06
N GLU A 714 -23.76 0.46 -39.46
CA GLU A 714 -23.42 1.83 -39.02
C GLU A 714 -23.49 2.82 -40.21
N PRO A 715 -23.97 4.06 -40.01
CA PRO A 715 -24.29 4.69 -38.74
C PRO A 715 -25.65 4.23 -38.19
N ARG A 716 -25.82 4.27 -36.88
CA ARG A 716 -27.07 3.86 -36.22
C ARG A 716 -27.46 4.74 -35.06
N THR A 717 -28.75 4.84 -34.80
CA THR A 717 -29.31 5.52 -33.63
C THR A 717 -29.79 4.49 -32.62
N CYS A 718 -29.44 4.71 -31.35
CA CYS A 718 -29.86 3.88 -30.22
C CYS A 718 -30.67 4.74 -29.24
N ARG A 719 -31.73 4.15 -28.66
CA ARG A 719 -32.54 4.78 -27.60
C ARG A 719 -32.26 4.06 -26.29
N LEU A 720 -31.53 4.74 -25.41
CA LEU A 720 -31.12 4.26 -24.11
C LEU A 720 -32.19 4.62 -23.06
N HIS A 721 -32.54 3.64 -22.23
CA HIS A 721 -33.47 3.76 -21.11
C HIS A 721 -32.72 3.50 -19.81
N VAL A 722 -33.12 4.21 -18.74
CA VAL A 722 -32.56 4.01 -17.41
C VAL A 722 -33.68 3.69 -16.45
N LEU A 723 -33.74 2.43 -16.04
CA LEU A 723 -34.74 1.90 -15.12
C LEU A 723 -34.18 1.93 -13.70
N VAL A 724 -34.91 2.56 -12.80
CA VAL A 724 -34.55 2.64 -11.37
C VAL A 724 -35.58 1.87 -10.58
N THR A 725 -35.11 0.98 -9.69
CA THR A 725 -35.95 0.22 -8.77
C THR A 725 -35.68 0.68 -7.34
N ASP A 726 -36.74 0.93 -6.56
CA ASP A 726 -36.64 1.27 -5.14
C ASP A 726 -36.70 0.04 -4.22
N VAL A 727 -36.82 0.24 -2.91
CA VAL A 727 -36.92 -0.82 -1.90
C VAL A 727 -38.31 -1.45 -1.90
N GLU A 728 -39.33 -0.69 -2.27
CA GLU A 728 -40.72 -1.10 -2.30
C GLU A 728 -41.09 -1.92 -3.52
N GLY A 729 -40.27 -1.84 -4.57
CA GLY A 729 -40.40 -2.54 -5.83
C GLY A 729 -41.01 -1.69 -6.94
N HIS A 730 -41.18 -0.38 -6.76
CA HIS A 730 -41.55 0.50 -7.87
C HIS A 730 -40.39 0.59 -8.87
N VAL A 731 -40.75 0.74 -10.15
CA VAL A 731 -39.79 0.93 -11.23
C VAL A 731 -40.13 2.21 -11.98
N THR A 732 -39.18 3.14 -12.05
CA THR A 732 -39.29 4.37 -12.84
C THR A 732 -38.30 4.32 -13.99
N ASP A 733 -38.78 4.59 -15.21
CA ASP A 733 -37.92 4.94 -16.33
C ASP A 733 -37.59 6.44 -16.26
N LEU A 734 -36.32 6.78 -16.01
CA LEU A 734 -35.85 8.18 -15.90
C LEU A 734 -35.89 8.93 -17.24
N GLY A 735 -36.26 8.25 -18.32
CA GLY A 735 -36.45 8.80 -19.64
C GLY A 735 -35.45 8.26 -20.65
N VAL A 736 -35.62 8.73 -21.89
CA VAL A 736 -34.87 8.20 -23.04
C VAL A 736 -33.73 9.12 -23.44
N ARG A 737 -32.57 8.54 -23.77
CA ARG A 737 -31.47 9.23 -24.46
C ARG A 737 -31.26 8.63 -25.84
N ARG A 738 -31.44 9.46 -26.86
CA ARG A 738 -31.11 9.13 -28.25
C ARG A 738 -29.61 9.37 -28.46
N VAL A 739 -28.88 8.35 -28.87
CA VAL A 739 -27.45 8.48 -29.22
C VAL A 739 -27.19 7.98 -30.63
N THR A 740 -26.21 8.56 -31.31
CA THR A 740 -25.80 8.17 -32.66
C THR A 740 -24.42 7.54 -32.63
N ILE A 741 -24.28 6.37 -33.22
CA ILE A 741 -22.99 5.71 -33.46
C ILE A 741 -22.65 5.96 -34.94
N PRO A 742 -21.59 6.71 -35.25
CA PRO A 742 -21.20 7.03 -36.62
C PRO A 742 -20.64 5.80 -37.34
N SER A 743 -20.53 5.86 -38.67
CA SER A 743 -19.77 4.88 -39.44
C SER A 743 -18.30 4.89 -39.03
N ARG A 744 -17.68 3.71 -38.97
CA ARG A 744 -16.22 3.55 -38.85
C ARG A 744 -15.46 4.24 -39.98
#